data_AF-A0A9D8ASX1-F1
#
_entry.id   AF-A0A9D8ASX1-F1
#
_cell.length_a   1.000
_cell.length_b   1.000
_cell.length_c   1.000
_cell.angle_alpha   90.00
_cell.angle_beta   90.00
_cell.angle_gamma   90.00
#
_symmetry.space_group_name_H-M   'P 1'
#
loop_
_entity.id
_entity.type
_entity.pdbx_description
1 polymer ?
#
loop_
_entity_poly.entity_id
_entity_poly.type
_entity_poly.pdbx_seq_one_letter_code
_entity_poly.pdbx_strand_id
1 'polypeptide(L)'
;MFVQDRSYNRRDLHRIYGGQQRGGISTPRHQSFIMLFTGETEHSYGYQDSWVEDNLSFYTGEGQHGDMSFVRGNRAVRDHTVDGKDLYLFKDVGQGSVRYRGQMVCTGFHERRGPDANGNDRRLIVFELVPIDEFCRVDEQDIDGSIWEESLSILRERATAYAEAGRDPAERKMLVRRRSAELRAYVLRRADGCCEACGMQAPFKTNKGRPYLEPHHIRRLSDGGPDHPRWVVALCPNCHRRAHYSEDKDEFYSRLMRIAVDKERPEQLSLVGIDESYSVTSRAENSGPDAAYLNDLVALLSGDLDFHGHSSGYASHNLHSFPAKFPPQLPKRFIEGLTAPGDVVLDPMMGSGTTVLEAYQASRRPIGFDIDPLALLVSRVKVTPVDLEGAIRKGNKIVEIARSAVAERQDTLRSALHQRLDAKTRRFADYWFAPETQLELLALRQAIEQVEDRALRDFFDLVFSAIIITKNGGVSLSFDLAHTRPHRAKVVFSHTGQVLLGEDLVDSEDHRIKILTKTLRSALDEFEKRLRKNLESVQQIKTEGIPSHIRFGDAQALPLDESSVDLIVTSPPYAANAIDYMRAHKFSLVWMGHDIDDLGDKRKEYIGGEATQGMQFEELSPKAHEVVACVTSLDKKKGLVLHRYFSEMTRVLLEMYRVLRPGRAAIVVVGSSTMRGIDTETGVCLADIGKAIGFEVPKIGTRHLDRNRRMMPAGSELDLESQIQQRMHEEDVIGFFKPRAGITPSV
;
A
#
# COMPACT_ATOMS: atom_id res chain seq x y z
N MET A 1 -24.58 -7.00 12.12
CA MET A 1 -24.89 -8.18 11.30
C MET A 1 -26.32 -8.11 10.79
N PHE A 2 -26.56 -8.47 9.54
CA PHE A 2 -27.90 -8.53 8.97
C PHE A 2 -28.61 -9.82 9.37
N VAL A 3 -29.91 -9.73 9.67
CA VAL A 3 -30.76 -10.86 10.06
C VAL A 3 -31.52 -11.28 8.81
N GLN A 4 -31.49 -12.58 8.48
CA GLN A 4 -32.18 -13.12 7.31
C GLN A 4 -33.65 -12.71 7.30
N ASP A 5 -34.12 -12.29 6.14
CA ASP A 5 -35.48 -11.80 5.87
C ASP A 5 -35.93 -10.55 6.64
N ARG A 6 -35.04 -9.93 7.43
CA ARG A 6 -35.31 -8.64 8.06
C ARG A 6 -35.20 -7.51 7.04
N SER A 7 -36.13 -6.55 7.15
CA SER A 7 -36.12 -5.32 6.36
C SER A 7 -35.29 -4.23 7.03
N TYR A 8 -34.58 -3.46 6.21
CA TYR A 8 -33.69 -2.37 6.58
C TYR A 8 -34.00 -1.13 5.73
N ASN A 9 -33.82 0.07 6.29
CA ASN A 9 -33.90 1.28 5.49
C ASN A 9 -32.59 1.44 4.68
N ARG A 10 -32.69 1.59 3.36
CA ARG A 10 -31.50 1.65 2.49
C ARG A 10 -30.63 2.88 2.77
N ARG A 11 -31.23 4.04 3.09
CA ARG A 11 -30.46 5.25 3.44
C ARG A 11 -29.69 5.05 4.74
N ASP A 12 -30.27 4.35 5.70
CA ASP A 12 -29.59 4.04 6.96
C ASP A 12 -28.42 3.08 6.75
N LEU A 13 -28.56 2.08 5.88
CA LEU A 13 -27.46 1.20 5.51
C LEU A 13 -26.26 2.01 4.98
N HIS A 14 -26.50 2.96 4.07
CA HIS A 14 -25.43 3.79 3.53
C HIS A 14 -24.89 4.83 4.53
N ARG A 15 -25.73 5.33 5.44
CA ARG A 15 -25.29 6.23 6.51
C ARG A 15 -24.36 5.54 7.51
N ILE A 16 -24.67 4.29 7.84
CA ILE A 16 -23.92 3.50 8.83
C ILE A 16 -22.67 2.89 8.22
N TYR A 17 -22.81 2.27 7.05
CA TYR A 17 -21.74 1.45 6.46
C TYR A 17 -20.99 2.16 5.33
N GLY A 18 -21.56 3.22 4.75
CA GLY A 18 -21.01 3.93 3.58
C GLY A 18 -21.41 3.28 2.25
N GLY A 19 -20.58 3.49 1.22
CA GLY A 19 -20.79 2.96 -0.12
C GLY A 19 -21.69 3.83 -1.01
N GLN A 20 -21.75 3.47 -2.29
CA GLN A 20 -22.53 4.18 -3.31
C GLN A 20 -24.02 4.01 -3.01
N GLN A 21 -24.74 5.13 -2.94
CA GLN A 21 -26.19 5.18 -2.64
C GLN A 21 -27.07 4.97 -3.89
N ARG A 22 -26.48 5.06 -5.08
CA ARG A 22 -27.15 4.92 -6.38
C ARG A 22 -26.58 3.69 -7.10
N GLY A 23 -27.45 2.85 -7.66
CA GLY A 23 -27.07 1.64 -8.39
C GLY A 23 -27.31 0.35 -7.61
N GLY A 24 -27.24 -0.79 -8.31
CA GLY A 24 -27.46 -2.11 -7.71
C GLY A 24 -26.28 -2.62 -6.87
N ILE A 25 -25.05 -2.19 -7.17
CA ILE A 25 -23.86 -2.66 -6.46
C ILE A 25 -23.34 -1.53 -5.57
N SER A 26 -23.12 -1.81 -4.28
CA SER A 26 -22.51 -0.88 -3.34
C SER A 26 -21.30 -1.51 -2.68
N THR A 27 -20.18 -0.81 -2.73
CA THR A 27 -18.86 -1.27 -2.26
C THR A 27 -18.35 -0.34 -1.16
N PRO A 28 -18.78 -0.51 0.11
CA PRO A 28 -18.31 0.36 1.18
C PRO A 28 -16.80 0.18 1.45
N ARG A 29 -16.05 1.28 1.36
CA ARG A 29 -14.57 1.29 1.35
C ARG A 29 -13.94 0.64 2.60
N HIS A 30 -14.53 0.84 3.77
CA HIS A 30 -14.00 0.37 5.06
C HIS A 30 -14.66 -0.91 5.58
N GLN A 31 -15.57 -1.52 4.82
CA GLN A 31 -16.29 -2.73 5.24
C GLN A 31 -15.77 -3.95 4.52
N SER A 32 -15.86 -5.11 5.15
CA SER A 32 -15.45 -6.41 4.59
C SER A 32 -16.49 -7.06 3.67
N PHE A 33 -17.52 -6.32 3.26
CA PHE A 33 -18.62 -6.84 2.45
C PHE A 33 -19.04 -5.85 1.37
N ILE A 34 -19.70 -6.37 0.35
CA ILE A 34 -20.33 -5.68 -0.78
C ILE A 34 -21.82 -5.92 -0.65
N MET A 35 -22.63 -4.88 -0.87
CA MET A 35 -24.09 -4.98 -0.85
C MET A 35 -24.60 -4.99 -2.27
N LEU A 36 -25.35 -6.04 -2.62
CA LEU A 36 -26.07 -6.18 -3.87
C LEU A 36 -27.54 -5.87 -3.64
N PHE A 37 -28.10 -4.96 -4.41
CA PHE A 37 -29.49 -4.56 -4.37
C PHE A 37 -30.17 -4.98 -5.67
N THR A 38 -31.28 -5.71 -5.55
CA THR A 38 -32.13 -6.14 -6.67
C THR A 38 -33.55 -5.58 -6.50
N GLY A 39 -34.23 -5.22 -7.60
CA GLY A 39 -35.64 -4.78 -7.61
C GLY A 39 -35.93 -3.33 -8.04
N GLU A 40 -34.96 -2.40 -8.11
CA GLU A 40 -35.24 -1.00 -8.53
C GLU A 40 -35.45 -0.85 -10.05
N THR A 41 -34.96 -1.80 -10.85
CA THR A 41 -34.92 -1.72 -12.32
C THR A 41 -35.15 -3.07 -13.01
N GLU A 42 -35.90 -3.99 -12.38
CA GLU A 42 -36.29 -5.24 -13.07
C GLU A 42 -37.06 -4.87 -14.35
N HIS A 43 -36.52 -5.27 -15.51
CA HIS A 43 -36.98 -4.97 -16.89
C HIS A 43 -36.58 -3.62 -17.50
N SER A 44 -35.85 -2.74 -16.82
CA SER A 44 -35.26 -1.53 -17.43
C SER A 44 -33.84 -1.81 -17.93
N TYR A 45 -33.43 -1.25 -19.07
CA TYR A 45 -32.04 -1.29 -19.57
C TYR A 45 -31.45 -2.69 -19.80
N GLY A 46 -32.30 -3.66 -20.13
CA GLY A 46 -31.92 -5.05 -20.37
C GLY A 46 -31.57 -5.85 -19.11
N TYR A 47 -31.73 -5.27 -17.91
CA TYR A 47 -31.52 -5.96 -16.64
C TYR A 47 -32.56 -7.05 -16.43
N GLN A 48 -32.08 -8.28 -16.26
CA GLN A 48 -32.91 -9.44 -15.93
C GLN A 48 -32.19 -10.30 -14.91
N ASP A 49 -32.55 -10.06 -13.65
CA ASP A 49 -32.17 -10.92 -12.54
C ASP A 49 -33.08 -12.15 -12.55
N SER A 50 -32.51 -13.35 -12.44
CA SER A 50 -33.27 -14.61 -12.53
C SER A 50 -33.14 -15.43 -11.25
N TRP A 51 -34.26 -15.98 -10.80
CA TRP A 51 -34.41 -16.69 -9.53
C TRP A 51 -34.67 -18.18 -9.78
N VAL A 52 -34.08 -19.05 -8.96
CA VAL A 52 -34.34 -20.50 -8.93
C VAL A 52 -34.60 -20.88 -7.48
N GLU A 53 -35.74 -21.54 -7.21
CA GLU A 53 -36.14 -22.00 -5.86
C GLU A 53 -35.95 -20.91 -4.77
N ASP A 54 -36.53 -19.73 -4.99
CA ASP A 54 -36.49 -18.55 -4.11
C ASP A 54 -35.10 -17.89 -3.89
N ASN A 55 -34.04 -18.39 -4.54
CA ASN A 55 -32.70 -17.82 -4.49
C ASN A 55 -32.31 -17.15 -5.81
N LEU A 56 -31.63 -15.99 -5.72
CA LEU A 56 -31.15 -15.29 -6.90
C LEU A 56 -29.97 -16.05 -7.50
N SER A 57 -30.15 -16.56 -8.72
CA SER A 57 -29.13 -17.33 -9.43
C SER A 57 -28.31 -16.49 -10.40
N PHE A 58 -28.93 -15.45 -10.97
CA PHE A 58 -28.29 -14.58 -11.95
C PHE A 58 -28.49 -13.11 -11.59
N TYR A 59 -27.40 -12.36 -11.45
CA TYR A 59 -27.40 -10.95 -11.10
C TYR A 59 -26.75 -10.12 -12.21
N THR A 60 -27.49 -9.16 -12.77
CA THR A 60 -26.95 -8.33 -13.84
C THR A 60 -26.01 -7.25 -13.28
N GLY A 61 -24.83 -7.11 -13.87
CA GLY A 61 -23.81 -6.14 -13.45
C GLY A 61 -24.22 -4.67 -13.67
N GLU A 62 -23.43 -3.74 -13.14
CA GLU A 62 -23.67 -2.30 -13.27
C GLU A 62 -23.16 -1.72 -14.60
N GLY A 63 -23.88 -0.70 -15.10
CA GLY A 63 -23.54 0.10 -16.27
C GLY A 63 -24.80 0.37 -17.09
N GLN A 64 -25.13 1.63 -17.39
CA GLN A 64 -26.39 2.01 -18.08
C GLN A 64 -26.21 2.42 -19.55
N HIS A 65 -24.98 2.73 -19.97
CA HIS A 65 -24.66 3.19 -21.31
C HIS A 65 -23.48 2.41 -21.87
N GLY A 66 -23.58 1.97 -23.13
CA GLY A 66 -22.54 1.19 -23.80
C GLY A 66 -22.26 -0.17 -23.13
N ASP A 67 -21.22 -0.84 -23.62
CA ASP A 67 -20.80 -2.15 -23.13
C ASP A 67 -20.36 -2.10 -21.67
N MET A 68 -20.83 -3.08 -20.89
CA MET A 68 -20.34 -3.29 -19.54
C MET A 68 -18.88 -3.78 -19.56
N SER A 69 -18.15 -3.37 -18.53
CA SER A 69 -16.76 -3.77 -18.30
C SER A 69 -16.53 -4.09 -16.82
N PHE A 70 -15.49 -4.88 -16.54
CA PHE A 70 -15.08 -5.24 -15.18
C PHE A 70 -14.32 -4.11 -14.49
N VAL A 71 -15.02 -3.00 -14.24
CA VAL A 71 -14.56 -1.87 -13.45
C VAL A 71 -15.48 -1.69 -12.24
N ARG A 72 -14.97 -1.01 -11.19
CA ARG A 72 -15.76 -0.62 -10.01
C ARG A 72 -16.55 -1.80 -9.41
N GLY A 73 -17.89 -1.74 -9.38
CA GLY A 73 -18.77 -2.74 -8.77
C GLY A 73 -18.68 -4.09 -9.48
N ASN A 74 -18.63 -4.12 -10.82
CA ASN A 74 -18.52 -5.38 -11.57
C ASN A 74 -17.23 -6.14 -11.24
N ARG A 75 -16.11 -5.41 -11.11
CA ARG A 75 -14.85 -6.01 -10.67
C ARG A 75 -14.96 -6.54 -9.24
N ALA A 76 -15.55 -5.74 -8.35
CA ALA A 76 -15.70 -6.09 -6.95
C ALA A 76 -16.55 -7.36 -6.75
N VAL A 77 -17.58 -7.57 -7.57
CA VAL A 77 -18.38 -8.81 -7.55
C VAL A 77 -17.59 -10.00 -8.08
N ARG A 78 -16.90 -9.85 -9.22
CA ARG A 78 -16.08 -10.94 -9.80
C ARG A 78 -14.97 -11.39 -8.86
N ASP A 79 -14.25 -10.44 -8.26
CA ASP A 79 -13.02 -10.69 -7.50
C ASP A 79 -13.27 -10.83 -5.99
N HIS A 80 -14.54 -10.89 -5.55
CA HIS A 80 -14.92 -10.75 -4.15
C HIS A 80 -14.27 -11.81 -3.23
N THR A 81 -14.11 -13.04 -3.69
CA THR A 81 -13.48 -14.13 -2.90
C THR A 81 -11.99 -13.90 -2.69
N VAL A 82 -11.28 -13.42 -3.72
CA VAL A 82 -9.85 -13.10 -3.70
C VAL A 82 -9.58 -11.87 -2.85
N ASP A 83 -10.42 -10.84 -3.00
CA ASP A 83 -10.33 -9.59 -2.23
C ASP A 83 -10.81 -9.75 -0.77
N GLY A 84 -11.32 -10.94 -0.41
CA GLY A 84 -11.83 -11.23 0.93
C GLY A 84 -13.04 -10.36 1.29
N LYS A 85 -13.97 -10.19 0.36
CA LYS A 85 -15.22 -9.43 0.51
C LYS A 85 -16.42 -10.37 0.45
N ASP A 86 -17.33 -10.25 1.41
CA ASP A 86 -18.61 -10.96 1.38
C ASP A 86 -19.59 -10.30 0.40
N LEU A 87 -20.47 -11.07 -0.26
CA LEU A 87 -21.57 -10.52 -1.06
C LEU A 87 -22.88 -10.67 -0.28
N TYR A 88 -23.49 -9.55 0.12
CA TYR A 88 -24.78 -9.53 0.80
C TYR A 88 -25.87 -9.08 -0.15
N LEU A 89 -26.86 -9.96 -0.36
CA LEU A 89 -27.98 -9.70 -1.25
C LEU A 89 -29.16 -9.08 -0.49
N PHE A 90 -29.66 -7.98 -1.02
CA PHE A 90 -30.82 -7.24 -0.54
C PHE A 90 -31.85 -7.11 -1.65
N LYS A 91 -33.10 -7.49 -1.36
CA LYS A 91 -34.23 -7.32 -2.27
C LYS A 91 -35.02 -6.08 -1.89
N ASP A 92 -35.29 -5.19 -2.84
CA ASP A 92 -36.18 -4.04 -2.64
C ASP A 92 -37.59 -4.53 -2.29
N VAL A 93 -38.21 -3.91 -1.30
CA VAL A 93 -39.60 -4.16 -0.88
C VAL A 93 -40.45 -2.89 -0.91
N GLY A 94 -39.95 -1.80 -1.48
CA GLY A 94 -40.64 -0.53 -1.66
C GLY A 94 -40.38 0.49 -0.54
N GLN A 95 -40.74 1.75 -0.80
CA GLN A 95 -40.62 2.88 0.14
C GLN A 95 -39.19 3.10 0.69
N GLY A 96 -38.15 2.73 -0.08
CA GLY A 96 -36.75 2.84 0.34
C GLY A 96 -36.32 1.80 1.37
N SER A 97 -37.12 0.74 1.55
CA SER A 97 -36.83 -0.39 2.42
C SER A 97 -36.32 -1.59 1.60
N VAL A 98 -35.31 -2.28 2.13
CA VAL A 98 -34.66 -3.42 1.49
C VAL A 98 -34.63 -4.61 2.46
N ARG A 99 -34.99 -5.80 1.99
CA ARG A 99 -34.99 -7.04 2.76
C ARG A 99 -33.70 -7.81 2.51
N TYR A 100 -32.96 -8.12 3.57
CA TYR A 100 -31.76 -8.95 3.46
C TYR A 100 -32.15 -10.40 3.13
N ARG A 101 -31.62 -10.96 2.04
CA ARG A 101 -31.92 -12.32 1.57
C ARG A 101 -30.88 -13.34 1.99
N GLY A 102 -29.63 -12.92 2.11
CA GLY A 102 -28.57 -13.82 2.53
C GLY A 102 -27.22 -13.45 1.92
N GLN A 103 -26.23 -14.26 2.25
CA GLN A 103 -24.88 -14.15 1.71
C GLN A 103 -24.73 -15.03 0.47
N MET A 104 -24.09 -14.47 -0.55
CA MET A 104 -23.91 -15.09 -1.86
C MET A 104 -22.42 -15.31 -2.16
N VAL A 105 -22.16 -16.24 -3.08
CA VAL A 105 -20.84 -16.44 -3.70
C VAL A 105 -21.00 -16.32 -5.21
N CYS A 106 -20.15 -15.53 -5.86
CA CYS A 106 -20.07 -15.45 -7.31
C CYS A 106 -19.29 -16.65 -7.84
N THR A 107 -19.97 -17.57 -8.52
CA THR A 107 -19.38 -18.79 -9.07
C THR A 107 -18.93 -18.65 -10.52
N GLY A 108 -19.33 -17.57 -11.18
CA GLY A 108 -18.98 -17.30 -12.57
C GLY A 108 -19.72 -16.10 -13.13
N PHE A 109 -19.56 -15.86 -14.42
CA PHE A 109 -20.33 -14.88 -15.16
C PHE A 109 -20.47 -15.33 -16.61
N HIS A 110 -21.46 -14.79 -17.30
CA HIS A 110 -21.57 -14.87 -18.76
C HIS A 110 -21.99 -13.53 -19.33
N GLU A 111 -21.75 -13.36 -20.62
CA GLU A 111 -22.08 -12.15 -21.36
C GLU A 111 -23.34 -12.38 -22.18
N ARG A 112 -24.21 -11.37 -22.22
CA ARG A 112 -25.43 -11.39 -23.04
C ARG A 112 -25.60 -10.03 -23.73
N ARG A 113 -26.26 -10.02 -24.89
CA ARG A 113 -26.67 -8.78 -25.56
C ARG A 113 -28.04 -8.29 -25.08
N GLY A 114 -28.19 -6.98 -24.93
CA GLY A 114 -29.45 -6.37 -24.52
C GLY A 114 -29.42 -4.84 -24.66
N PRO A 115 -30.57 -4.16 -24.54
CA PRO A 115 -30.66 -2.72 -24.77
C PRO A 115 -30.03 -1.91 -23.63
N ASP A 116 -29.42 -0.77 -23.96
CA ASP A 116 -28.95 0.25 -23.02
C ASP A 116 -30.04 1.27 -22.66
N ALA A 117 -29.70 2.31 -21.90
CA ALA A 117 -30.64 3.39 -21.55
C ALA A 117 -31.19 4.20 -22.73
N ASN A 118 -30.55 4.12 -23.89
CA ASN A 118 -30.97 4.77 -25.12
C ASN A 118 -31.63 3.78 -26.11
N GLY A 119 -31.81 2.51 -25.72
CA GLY A 119 -32.35 1.46 -26.58
C GLY A 119 -31.33 0.83 -27.54
N ASN A 120 -30.05 1.19 -27.44
CA ASN A 120 -29.00 0.62 -28.29
C ASN A 120 -28.58 -0.74 -27.75
N ASP A 121 -28.29 -1.68 -28.65
CA ASP A 121 -27.79 -2.99 -28.24
C ASP A 121 -26.37 -2.89 -27.67
N ARG A 122 -26.12 -3.59 -26.56
CA ARG A 122 -24.87 -3.56 -25.80
C ARG A 122 -24.55 -4.89 -25.13
N ARG A 123 -23.29 -5.08 -24.76
CA ARG A 123 -22.85 -6.21 -23.94
C ARG A 123 -23.16 -6.00 -22.46
N LEU A 124 -23.91 -6.92 -21.88
CA LEU A 124 -24.24 -7.01 -20.46
C LEU A 124 -23.38 -8.10 -19.80
N ILE A 125 -22.95 -7.85 -18.57
CA ILE A 125 -22.31 -8.85 -17.70
C ILE A 125 -23.39 -9.42 -16.78
N VAL A 126 -23.53 -10.74 -16.73
CA VAL A 126 -24.46 -11.44 -15.83
C VAL A 126 -23.65 -12.34 -14.91
N PHE A 127 -23.68 -12.05 -13.62
CA PHE A 127 -23.02 -12.84 -12.58
C PHE A 127 -23.87 -14.03 -12.18
N GLU A 128 -23.24 -15.16 -11.93
CA GLU A 128 -23.87 -16.37 -11.41
C GLU A 128 -23.61 -16.43 -9.92
N LEU A 129 -24.69 -16.39 -9.14
CA LEU A 129 -24.63 -16.32 -7.68
C LEU A 129 -25.26 -17.58 -7.09
N VAL A 130 -24.62 -18.13 -6.05
CA VAL A 130 -25.15 -19.26 -5.28
C VAL A 130 -25.17 -18.88 -3.79
N PRO A 131 -26.21 -19.26 -3.04
CA PRO A 131 -26.21 -19.10 -1.59
C PRO A 131 -25.05 -19.87 -0.94
N ILE A 132 -24.42 -19.22 0.03
CA ILE A 132 -23.25 -19.75 0.74
C ILE A 132 -23.49 -21.11 1.42
N ASP A 133 -24.72 -21.35 1.88
CA ASP A 133 -25.09 -22.58 2.61
C ASP A 133 -25.21 -23.78 1.67
N GLU A 134 -25.62 -23.56 0.42
CA GLU A 134 -25.66 -24.59 -0.61
C GLU A 134 -24.25 -24.93 -1.11
N PHE A 135 -23.35 -23.94 -1.08
CA PHE A 135 -21.94 -24.07 -1.43
C PHE A 135 -21.17 -24.96 -0.42
N CYS A 136 -21.45 -24.86 0.89
CA CYS A 136 -20.64 -25.51 1.94
C CYS A 136 -21.01 -26.97 2.27
N ARG A 137 -22.08 -27.54 1.69
CA ARG A 137 -22.57 -28.90 1.96
C ARG A 137 -21.81 -29.97 1.17
N VAL A 138 -20.53 -30.19 1.51
CA VAL A 138 -19.74 -31.33 1.00
C VAL A 138 -19.29 -32.18 2.20
N ASP A 139 -19.78 -33.43 2.28
CA ASP A 139 -19.42 -34.38 3.33
C ASP A 139 -18.06 -35.05 3.02
N GLU A 140 -17.26 -35.34 4.04
CA GLU A 140 -15.95 -36.02 3.90
C GLU A 140 -16.04 -37.39 3.20
N GLN A 141 -17.22 -38.01 3.23
CA GLN A 141 -17.47 -39.30 2.61
C GLN A 141 -17.58 -39.21 1.08
N ASP A 142 -17.85 -38.00 0.56
CA ASP A 142 -18.00 -37.71 -0.88
C ASP A 142 -16.69 -37.26 -1.55
N ILE A 143 -15.61 -37.11 -0.78
CA ILE A 143 -14.29 -36.76 -1.31
C ILE A 143 -13.66 -38.01 -1.94
N ASP A 144 -13.46 -37.97 -3.26
CA ASP A 144 -12.77 -39.02 -4.01
C ASP A 144 -11.43 -39.40 -3.34
N GLY A 145 -11.19 -40.70 -3.19
CA GLY A 145 -9.97 -41.25 -2.61
C GLY A 145 -8.70 -40.76 -3.31
N SER A 146 -8.78 -40.52 -4.62
CA SER A 146 -7.66 -40.04 -5.46
C SER A 146 -7.10 -38.68 -5.03
N ILE A 147 -7.94 -37.80 -4.46
CA ILE A 147 -7.55 -36.44 -4.02
C ILE A 147 -6.50 -36.49 -2.89
N TRP A 148 -6.50 -37.56 -2.10
CA TRP A 148 -5.59 -37.72 -0.97
C TRP A 148 -4.17 -38.10 -1.38
N GLU A 149 -3.97 -38.59 -2.61
CA GLU A 149 -2.67 -39.03 -3.15
C GLU A 149 -1.92 -37.91 -3.88
N GLU A 150 -2.58 -36.79 -4.18
CA GLU A 150 -2.00 -35.64 -4.90
C GLU A 150 -0.90 -34.93 -4.10
N SER A 151 -0.13 -34.00 -4.70
CA SER A 151 0.82 -33.20 -3.92
C SER A 151 0.13 -32.02 -3.22
N LEU A 152 0.71 -31.52 -2.12
CA LEU A 152 0.21 -30.33 -1.43
C LEU A 152 0.19 -29.09 -2.35
N SER A 153 1.17 -28.97 -3.24
CA SER A 153 1.26 -27.85 -4.20
C SER A 153 0.13 -27.89 -5.24
N ILE A 154 -0.20 -29.07 -5.77
CA ILE A 154 -1.29 -29.25 -6.74
C ILE A 154 -2.65 -28.99 -6.09
N LEU A 155 -2.87 -29.54 -4.88
CA LEU A 155 -4.10 -29.29 -4.13
C LEU A 155 -4.29 -27.80 -3.83
N ARG A 156 -3.20 -27.10 -3.50
CA ARG A 156 -3.22 -25.65 -3.26
C ARG A 156 -3.57 -24.87 -4.51
N GLU A 157 -2.91 -25.17 -5.63
CA GLU A 157 -3.14 -24.50 -6.91
C GLU A 157 -4.61 -24.61 -7.33
N ARG A 158 -5.16 -25.83 -7.27
CA ARG A 158 -6.58 -26.08 -7.60
C ARG A 158 -7.55 -25.42 -6.62
N ALA A 159 -7.23 -25.39 -5.33
CA ALA A 159 -8.03 -24.68 -4.32
C ALA A 159 -8.03 -23.15 -4.51
N THR A 160 -7.05 -22.59 -5.25
CA THR A 160 -6.91 -21.14 -5.52
C THR A 160 -7.37 -20.70 -6.91
N ALA A 161 -7.77 -21.61 -7.80
CA ALA A 161 -8.14 -21.30 -9.18
C ALA A 161 -9.41 -20.43 -9.30
N TYR A 162 -9.40 -19.50 -10.27
CA TYR A 162 -10.46 -18.51 -10.54
C TYR A 162 -11.75 -19.13 -11.09
N ALA A 163 -12.85 -18.38 -11.01
CA ALA A 163 -14.06 -18.67 -11.79
C ALA A 163 -13.82 -18.36 -13.28
N GLU A 164 -13.81 -19.38 -14.13
CA GLU A 164 -13.64 -19.25 -15.59
C GLU A 164 -14.97 -18.92 -16.30
N ALA A 165 -14.88 -18.23 -17.44
CA ALA A 165 -16.03 -18.03 -18.33
C ALA A 165 -16.30 -19.28 -19.19
N GLY A 166 -17.58 -19.64 -19.40
CA GLY A 166 -18.00 -20.41 -20.58
C GLY A 166 -18.34 -21.90 -20.46
N ARG A 167 -18.62 -22.46 -19.27
CA ARG A 167 -19.10 -23.88 -19.13
C ARG A 167 -20.58 -24.02 -18.80
N ASP A 168 -21.18 -25.21 -18.94
CA ASP A 168 -22.59 -25.46 -18.59
C ASP A 168 -22.86 -25.27 -17.07
N PRO A 169 -24.03 -24.74 -16.63
CA PRO A 169 -24.29 -24.47 -15.21
C PRO A 169 -24.20 -25.69 -14.29
N ALA A 170 -24.59 -26.88 -14.76
CA ALA A 170 -24.50 -28.11 -13.96
C ALA A 170 -23.03 -28.53 -13.74
N GLU A 171 -22.21 -28.36 -14.79
CA GLU A 171 -20.78 -28.67 -14.77
C GLU A 171 -20.01 -27.73 -13.83
N ARG A 172 -20.37 -26.44 -13.77
CA ARG A 172 -19.76 -25.49 -12.82
C ARG A 172 -20.14 -25.76 -11.37
N LYS A 173 -21.40 -26.12 -11.09
CA LYS A 173 -21.83 -26.52 -9.72
C LYS A 173 -21.05 -27.74 -9.22
N MET A 174 -20.75 -28.68 -10.13
CA MET A 174 -19.89 -29.84 -9.85
C MET A 174 -18.42 -29.44 -9.62
N LEU A 175 -17.87 -28.54 -10.45
CA LEU A 175 -16.50 -28.04 -10.34
C LEU A 175 -16.26 -27.27 -9.03
N VAL A 176 -17.24 -26.48 -8.61
CA VAL A 176 -17.24 -25.73 -7.34
C VAL A 176 -17.26 -26.68 -6.14
N ARG A 177 -18.13 -27.70 -6.15
CA ARG A 177 -18.15 -28.74 -5.10
C ARG A 177 -16.80 -29.48 -5.01
N ARG A 178 -16.21 -29.79 -6.16
CA ARG A 178 -14.87 -30.40 -6.26
C ARG A 178 -13.79 -29.49 -5.66
N ARG A 179 -13.83 -28.18 -5.94
CA ARG A 179 -12.89 -27.20 -5.36
C ARG A 179 -12.98 -27.15 -3.84
N SER A 180 -14.17 -27.12 -3.26
CA SER A 180 -14.32 -27.13 -1.80
C SER A 180 -13.83 -28.45 -1.18
N ALA A 181 -13.99 -29.59 -1.89
CA ALA A 181 -13.41 -30.86 -1.48
C ALA A 181 -11.86 -30.82 -1.51
N GLU A 182 -11.27 -30.25 -2.56
CA GLU A 182 -9.82 -30.09 -2.71
C GLU A 182 -9.24 -29.12 -1.67
N LEU A 183 -9.94 -28.03 -1.34
CA LEU A 183 -9.55 -27.12 -0.25
C LEU A 183 -9.55 -27.82 1.10
N ARG A 184 -10.60 -28.59 1.41
CA ARG A 184 -10.69 -29.36 2.66
C ARG A 184 -9.54 -30.35 2.76
N ALA A 185 -9.28 -31.11 1.68
CA ALA A 185 -8.16 -32.05 1.62
C ALA A 185 -6.81 -31.34 1.81
N TYR A 186 -6.61 -30.19 1.15
CA TYR A 186 -5.41 -29.38 1.30
C TYR A 186 -5.18 -28.94 2.75
N VAL A 187 -6.20 -28.35 3.40
CA VAL A 187 -6.08 -27.83 4.78
C VAL A 187 -5.81 -28.95 5.78
N LEU A 188 -6.50 -30.09 5.64
CA LEU A 188 -6.28 -31.25 6.50
C LEU A 188 -4.87 -31.83 6.35
N ARG A 189 -4.31 -31.80 5.14
CA ARG A 189 -2.94 -32.26 4.89
C ARG A 189 -1.88 -31.25 5.32
N ARG A 190 -2.13 -29.96 5.14
CA ARG A 190 -1.27 -28.86 5.63
C ARG A 190 -1.13 -28.87 7.16
N ALA A 191 -2.17 -29.36 7.84
CA ALA A 191 -2.20 -29.53 9.29
C ALA A 191 -1.37 -30.72 9.80
N ASP A 192 -1.03 -31.66 8.91
CA ASP A 192 -0.20 -32.84 9.20
C ASP A 192 -0.65 -33.63 10.46
N GLY A 193 -1.97 -33.79 10.60
CA GLY A 193 -2.55 -34.53 11.72
C GLY A 193 -2.51 -33.81 13.09
N CYS A 194 -2.11 -32.55 13.14
CA CYS A 194 -2.12 -31.70 14.32
C CYS A 194 -3.13 -30.55 14.16
N CYS A 195 -3.85 -30.24 15.23
CA CYS A 195 -4.75 -29.08 15.27
C CYS A 195 -3.96 -27.80 15.04
N GLU A 196 -4.33 -27.01 14.03
CA GLU A 196 -3.59 -25.79 13.69
C GLU A 196 -3.71 -24.72 14.79
N ALA A 197 -4.78 -24.74 15.60
CA ALA A 197 -4.97 -23.78 16.70
C ALA A 197 -4.13 -24.08 17.94
N CYS A 198 -4.18 -25.32 18.44
CA CYS A 198 -3.53 -25.69 19.70
C CYS A 198 -2.23 -26.49 19.52
N GLY A 199 -1.90 -26.92 18.30
CA GLY A 199 -0.72 -27.72 17.99
C GLY A 199 -0.80 -29.20 18.42
N MET A 200 -1.87 -29.61 19.10
CA MET A 200 -2.01 -30.97 19.60
C MET A 200 -2.37 -31.94 18.47
N GLN A 201 -1.87 -33.17 18.55
CA GLN A 201 -2.24 -34.25 17.63
C GLN A 201 -3.76 -34.49 17.65
N ALA A 202 -4.32 -34.87 16.49
CA ALA A 202 -5.73 -35.20 16.37
C ALA A 202 -6.16 -36.23 17.45
N PRO A 203 -7.31 -36.02 18.11
CA PRO A 203 -7.68 -36.81 19.29
C PRO A 203 -8.00 -38.29 18.97
N PHE A 204 -8.34 -38.61 17.72
CA PHE A 204 -8.60 -39.97 17.26
C PHE A 204 -8.42 -40.05 15.74
N LYS A 205 -8.48 -41.28 15.21
CA LYS A 205 -8.44 -41.55 13.77
C LYS A 205 -9.83 -41.92 13.24
N THR A 206 -10.12 -41.59 11.99
CA THR A 206 -11.32 -42.04 11.28
C THR A 206 -11.29 -43.55 11.02
N ASN A 207 -12.41 -44.13 10.60
CA ASN A 207 -12.50 -45.54 10.16
C ASN A 207 -11.56 -45.89 8.99
N LYS A 208 -11.06 -44.89 8.26
CA LYS A 208 -10.04 -45.01 7.19
C LYS A 208 -8.60 -44.74 7.70
N GLY A 209 -8.39 -44.68 9.02
CA GLY A 209 -7.07 -44.54 9.64
C GLY A 209 -6.45 -43.13 9.62
N ARG A 210 -7.20 -42.09 9.23
CA ARG A 210 -6.69 -40.71 9.11
C ARG A 210 -6.89 -39.92 10.40
N PRO A 211 -5.99 -39.00 10.79
CA PRO A 211 -6.22 -38.08 11.92
C PRO A 211 -7.53 -37.30 11.76
N TYR A 212 -8.39 -37.26 12.78
CA TYR A 212 -9.66 -36.52 12.72
C TYR A 212 -9.47 -35.05 13.14
N LEU A 213 -9.62 -34.14 12.18
CA LEU A 213 -9.65 -32.69 12.36
C LEU A 213 -10.81 -32.11 11.52
N GLU A 214 -11.35 -30.98 11.94
CA GLU A 214 -12.50 -30.33 11.32
C GLU A 214 -12.03 -29.04 10.61
N PRO A 215 -12.16 -28.94 9.28
CA PRO A 215 -11.88 -27.70 8.56
C PRO A 215 -12.86 -26.60 8.98
N HIS A 216 -12.32 -25.52 9.52
CA HIS A 216 -13.06 -24.38 10.03
C HIS A 216 -12.74 -23.13 9.20
N HIS A 217 -13.78 -22.44 8.74
CA HIS A 217 -13.60 -21.15 8.09
C HIS A 217 -13.49 -20.06 9.16
N ILE A 218 -12.34 -19.41 9.24
CA ILE A 218 -12.00 -18.46 10.31
C ILE A 218 -12.85 -17.20 10.25
N ARG A 219 -13.33 -16.86 9.04
CA ARG A 219 -14.35 -15.84 8.86
C ARG A 219 -15.70 -16.51 8.68
N ARG A 220 -16.63 -16.25 9.59
CA ARG A 220 -18.04 -16.56 9.37
C ARG A 220 -18.88 -15.40 9.87
N LEU A 221 -20.17 -15.46 9.58
CA LEU A 221 -21.07 -15.52 10.73
C LEU A 221 -22.35 -16.33 10.51
N SER A 222 -22.36 -17.27 9.56
CA SER A 222 -23.09 -18.53 9.76
C SER A 222 -22.82 -19.59 8.69
N ASP A 223 -21.69 -19.51 7.97
CA ASP A 223 -20.80 -20.69 7.84
C ASP A 223 -20.19 -21.02 6.47
N GLY A 224 -19.86 -20.02 5.65
CA GLY A 224 -19.03 -20.25 4.45
C GLY A 224 -18.21 -19.06 3.96
N GLY A 225 -17.36 -18.48 4.81
CA GLY A 225 -16.39 -17.47 4.37
C GLY A 225 -15.62 -17.90 3.10
N PRO A 226 -14.99 -16.96 2.38
CA PRO A 226 -14.45 -17.21 1.04
C PRO A 226 -13.57 -18.48 0.99
N ASP A 227 -13.93 -19.40 0.09
CA ASP A 227 -13.39 -20.76 -0.08
C ASP A 227 -11.95 -20.71 -0.60
N HIS A 228 -11.01 -20.35 0.27
CA HIS A 228 -9.61 -20.13 -0.05
C HIS A 228 -8.70 -20.60 1.10
N PRO A 229 -7.55 -21.23 0.81
CA PRO A 229 -6.60 -21.76 1.81
C PRO A 229 -6.26 -20.83 2.98
N ARG A 230 -6.16 -19.53 2.70
CA ARG A 230 -5.84 -18.47 3.68
C ARG A 230 -6.93 -18.20 4.73
N TRP A 231 -8.13 -18.76 4.56
CA TRP A 231 -9.28 -18.48 5.42
C TRP A 231 -9.85 -19.73 6.10
N VAL A 232 -9.19 -20.87 5.91
CA VAL A 232 -9.63 -22.17 6.44
C VAL A 232 -8.49 -22.79 7.24
N VAL A 233 -8.83 -23.35 8.41
CA VAL A 233 -7.89 -24.01 9.33
C VAL A 233 -8.40 -25.39 9.75
N ALA A 234 -7.52 -26.33 10.02
CA ALA A 234 -7.90 -27.63 10.58
C ALA A 234 -7.90 -27.58 12.11
N LEU A 235 -9.06 -27.80 12.75
CA LEU A 235 -9.21 -27.75 14.19
C LEU A 235 -9.55 -29.11 14.79
N CYS A 236 -9.08 -29.40 16.02
CA CYS A 236 -9.65 -30.51 16.77
C CYS A 236 -11.08 -30.17 17.23
N PRO A 237 -11.92 -31.17 17.58
CA PRO A 237 -13.32 -30.94 18.01
C PRO A 237 -13.47 -29.92 19.13
N ASN A 238 -12.52 -29.87 20.06
CA ASN A 238 -12.53 -28.92 21.18
C ASN A 238 -12.23 -27.49 20.70
N CYS A 239 -11.21 -27.29 19.86
CA CYS A 239 -10.90 -25.99 19.29
C CYS A 239 -11.98 -25.53 18.31
N HIS A 240 -12.58 -26.46 17.56
CA HIS A 240 -13.69 -26.19 16.67
C HIS A 240 -14.92 -25.69 17.44
N ARG A 241 -15.29 -26.38 18.53
CA ARG A 241 -16.35 -25.91 19.42
C ARG A 241 -16.00 -24.61 20.14
N ARG A 242 -14.75 -24.40 20.57
CA ARG A 242 -14.30 -23.12 21.14
C ARG A 242 -14.54 -21.99 20.15
N ALA A 243 -14.14 -22.15 18.89
CA ALA A 243 -14.37 -21.14 17.86
C ALA A 243 -15.86 -20.74 17.73
N HIS A 244 -16.78 -21.69 17.88
CA HIS A 244 -18.22 -21.41 17.76
C HIS A 244 -18.89 -20.91 19.05
N TYR A 245 -18.49 -21.42 20.21
CA TYR A 245 -19.31 -21.35 21.43
C TYR A 245 -18.60 -20.72 22.63
N SER A 246 -17.31 -20.40 22.56
CA SER A 246 -16.59 -19.85 23.70
C SER A 246 -16.85 -18.35 23.89
N GLU A 247 -16.66 -17.89 25.13
CA GLU A 247 -16.76 -16.48 25.49
C GLU A 247 -15.64 -15.64 24.84
N ASP A 248 -14.45 -16.23 24.69
CA ASP A 248 -13.25 -15.62 24.09
C ASP A 248 -13.18 -15.80 22.57
N LYS A 249 -14.27 -16.19 21.91
CA LYS A 249 -14.30 -16.54 20.48
C LYS A 249 -13.63 -15.48 19.60
N ASP A 250 -13.83 -14.19 19.87
CA ASP A 250 -13.31 -13.08 19.03
C ASP A 250 -11.77 -12.96 19.11
N GLU A 251 -11.19 -13.20 20.29
CA GLU A 251 -9.74 -13.30 20.48
C GLU A 251 -9.20 -14.57 19.83
N PHE A 252 -9.89 -15.69 20.04
CA PHE A 252 -9.53 -16.97 19.44
C PHE A 252 -9.58 -16.91 17.91
N TYR A 253 -10.56 -16.24 17.32
CA TYR A 253 -10.66 -15.97 15.89
C TYR A 253 -9.49 -15.15 15.36
N SER A 254 -9.12 -14.07 16.06
CA SER A 254 -7.97 -13.24 15.69
C SER A 254 -6.68 -14.07 15.66
N ARG A 255 -6.53 -15.02 16.58
CA ARG A 255 -5.42 -15.98 16.59
C ARG A 255 -5.49 -16.96 15.42
N LEU A 256 -6.66 -17.57 15.15
CA LEU A 256 -6.84 -18.47 14.01
C LEU A 256 -6.49 -17.79 12.67
N MET A 257 -6.84 -16.50 12.53
CA MET A 257 -6.56 -15.73 11.31
C MET A 257 -5.07 -15.59 11.04
N ARG A 258 -4.27 -15.36 12.08
CA ARG A 258 -2.79 -15.32 11.97
C ARG A 258 -2.26 -16.69 11.53
N ILE A 259 -2.75 -17.75 12.17
CA ILE A 259 -2.32 -19.13 11.89
C ILE A 259 -2.55 -19.53 10.43
N ALA A 260 -3.73 -19.23 9.86
CA ALA A 260 -3.98 -19.54 8.44
C ALA A 260 -3.11 -18.71 7.48
N VAL A 261 -2.83 -17.45 7.80
CA VAL A 261 -1.95 -16.60 6.99
C VAL A 261 -0.52 -17.13 7.02
N ASP A 262 -0.04 -17.56 8.18
CA ASP A 262 1.31 -18.10 8.36
C ASP A 262 1.50 -19.43 7.65
N LYS A 263 0.51 -20.33 7.74
CA LYS A 263 0.51 -21.62 7.05
C LYS A 263 0.47 -21.52 5.52
N GLU A 264 0.02 -20.38 4.98
CA GLU A 264 0.01 -20.10 3.55
C GLU A 264 1.27 -19.38 3.02
N ARG A 265 2.28 -19.15 3.87
CA ARG A 265 3.56 -18.58 3.43
C ARG A 265 4.35 -19.61 2.58
N PRO A 266 4.92 -19.22 1.43
CA PRO A 266 5.64 -20.13 0.53
C PRO A 266 6.82 -20.90 1.16
N GLU A 267 7.36 -20.41 2.29
CA GLU A 267 8.56 -20.96 2.93
C GLU A 267 8.33 -22.32 3.65
N GLN A 268 7.09 -22.74 3.90
CA GLN A 268 6.79 -24.04 4.54
C GLN A 268 6.49 -25.19 3.55
N LEU A 269 6.31 -24.90 2.26
CA LEU A 269 5.94 -25.91 1.25
C LEU A 269 7.14 -26.64 0.60
N SER A 270 8.38 -26.35 1.04
CA SER A 270 9.60 -26.93 0.46
C SER A 270 10.59 -27.55 1.46
N LEU A 271 10.23 -27.75 2.72
CA LEU A 271 11.12 -28.38 3.69
C LEU A 271 10.94 -29.90 3.73
N VAL A 272 11.40 -30.56 2.67
CA VAL A 272 11.89 -31.94 2.77
C VAL A 272 13.25 -32.01 2.08
N GLY A 273 14.31 -31.96 2.89
CA GLY A 273 15.64 -32.40 2.53
C GLY A 273 16.61 -31.30 2.12
N ILE A 274 17.33 -30.71 3.09
CA ILE A 274 18.71 -30.26 2.89
C ILE A 274 19.51 -30.51 4.18
N ASP A 275 20.70 -31.07 3.96
CA ASP A 275 21.68 -31.70 4.84
C ASP A 275 22.28 -30.78 5.94
N GLU A 276 22.60 -31.38 7.08
CA GLU A 276 23.29 -30.76 8.22
C GLU A 276 24.81 -30.74 8.00
N SER A 277 25.40 -29.60 7.66
CA SER A 277 26.75 -29.24 8.13
C SER A 277 27.12 -27.82 7.72
N TYR A 278 27.23 -26.87 8.66
CA TYR A 278 28.15 -25.74 8.53
C TYR A 278 28.55 -25.21 9.90
N SER A 279 29.84 -25.33 10.21
CA SER A 279 30.50 -24.96 11.46
C SER A 279 30.68 -23.45 11.60
N VAL A 280 30.34 -22.91 12.78
CA VAL A 280 30.60 -21.53 13.18
C VAL A 280 32.04 -21.41 13.68
N THR A 281 32.83 -20.51 13.08
CA THR A 281 34.12 -20.08 13.65
C THR A 281 33.90 -18.96 14.67
N SER A 282 34.47 -19.17 15.85
CA SER A 282 34.46 -18.33 17.05
C SER A 282 35.05 -16.92 16.86
N ARG A 283 34.43 -15.91 17.49
CA ARG A 283 35.10 -14.68 17.95
C ARG A 283 34.87 -14.48 19.46
N ALA A 284 35.88 -13.90 20.08
CA ALA A 284 36.27 -14.03 21.49
C ALA A 284 35.44 -13.24 22.51
N GLU A 285 35.66 -13.63 23.76
CA GLU A 285 34.93 -13.37 25.02
C GLU A 285 35.12 -11.96 25.60
N ASN A 286 34.02 -11.36 26.06
CA ASN A 286 33.77 -10.80 27.41
C ASN A 286 32.74 -9.66 27.36
N SER A 287 31.50 -10.03 27.08
CA SER A 287 30.26 -9.38 27.51
C SER A 287 29.12 -10.16 26.84
N GLY A 288 27.93 -10.26 27.45
CA GLY A 288 26.84 -11.03 26.86
C GLY A 288 26.52 -10.59 25.42
N PRO A 289 25.82 -11.41 24.61
CA PRO A 289 25.54 -11.11 23.20
C PRO A 289 24.91 -9.72 22.96
N ASP A 290 24.19 -9.17 23.95
CA ASP A 290 23.58 -7.84 23.87
C ASP A 290 24.58 -6.70 24.07
N ALA A 291 25.60 -6.88 24.91
CA ALA A 291 26.59 -5.85 25.16
C ALA A 291 27.54 -5.67 23.96
N ALA A 292 27.87 -6.76 23.25
CA ALA A 292 28.58 -6.68 21.98
C ALA A 292 27.76 -5.90 20.93
N TYR A 293 26.47 -6.24 20.77
CA TYR A 293 25.57 -5.55 19.85
C TYR A 293 25.40 -4.07 20.21
N LEU A 294 25.27 -3.74 21.50
CA LEU A 294 25.15 -2.36 21.98
C LEU A 294 26.43 -1.55 21.71
N ASN A 295 27.61 -2.17 21.91
CA ASN A 295 28.89 -1.55 21.58
C ASN A 295 29.02 -1.28 20.08
N ASP A 296 28.61 -2.22 19.23
CA ASP A 296 28.58 -2.04 17.78
C ASP A 296 27.64 -0.89 17.39
N LEU A 297 26.44 -0.82 17.98
CA LEU A 297 25.49 0.28 17.77
C LEU A 297 26.11 1.63 18.13
N VAL A 298 26.72 1.75 19.32
CA VAL A 298 27.37 2.99 19.78
C VAL A 298 28.54 3.37 18.88
N ALA A 299 29.36 2.41 18.45
CA ALA A 299 30.47 2.64 17.54
C ALA A 299 29.98 3.12 16.17
N LEU A 300 28.91 2.55 15.63
CA LEU A 300 28.31 2.98 14.37
C LEU A 300 27.76 4.41 14.45
N LEU A 301 27.07 4.75 15.55
CA LEU A 301 26.50 6.09 15.80
C LEU A 301 27.55 7.17 16.10
N SER A 302 28.74 6.76 16.54
CA SER A 302 29.85 7.68 16.83
C SER A 302 30.78 7.88 15.62
N GLY A 303 30.59 7.13 14.53
CA GLY A 303 31.36 7.28 13.30
C GLY A 303 30.88 8.44 12.42
N ASP A 304 31.50 8.57 11.24
CA ASP A 304 31.03 9.51 10.21
C ASP A 304 29.68 9.07 9.61
N LEU A 305 28.69 9.96 9.71
CA LEU A 305 27.31 9.79 9.24
C LEU A 305 26.97 10.75 8.09
N ASP A 306 27.92 11.57 7.64
CA ASP A 306 27.70 12.66 6.68
C ASP A 306 27.72 12.16 5.25
N PHE A 307 28.70 11.30 4.94
CA PHE A 307 28.97 10.70 3.62
C PHE A 307 29.15 11.74 2.50
N HIS A 308 29.77 12.88 2.82
CA HIS A 308 30.07 13.95 1.87
C HIS A 308 30.88 13.44 0.67
N GLY A 309 30.49 13.86 -0.54
CA GLY A 309 31.17 13.46 -1.78
C GLY A 309 30.86 12.04 -2.29
N HIS A 310 30.19 11.18 -1.51
CA HIS A 310 29.77 9.87 -1.99
C HIS A 310 28.65 9.97 -3.04
N SER A 311 28.70 9.07 -4.03
CA SER A 311 27.63 8.93 -5.02
C SER A 311 26.43 8.23 -4.40
N SER A 312 25.29 8.91 -4.35
CA SER A 312 24.01 8.34 -3.91
C SER A 312 23.17 7.82 -5.07
N GLY A 313 23.72 7.82 -6.29
CA GLY A 313 22.98 7.58 -7.53
C GLY A 313 23.08 6.17 -8.10
N TYR A 314 23.67 5.24 -7.37
CA TYR A 314 23.85 3.85 -7.79
C TYR A 314 22.56 3.04 -7.66
N ALA A 315 22.53 1.86 -8.29
CA ALA A 315 21.36 0.99 -8.34
C ALA A 315 20.12 1.78 -8.81
N SER A 316 18.99 1.62 -8.13
CA SER A 316 17.72 2.26 -8.46
C SER A 316 17.40 3.51 -7.62
N HIS A 317 18.36 4.09 -6.88
CA HIS A 317 18.11 5.25 -6.02
C HIS A 317 17.67 6.54 -6.75
N ASN A 318 17.94 6.60 -8.06
CA ASN A 318 17.65 7.76 -8.93
C ASN A 318 16.49 7.57 -9.91
N LEU A 319 15.70 6.48 -9.78
CA LEU A 319 14.55 6.24 -10.67
C LEU A 319 13.50 7.35 -10.62
N HIS A 320 13.36 8.01 -9.46
CA HIS A 320 12.35 9.06 -9.23
C HIS A 320 12.87 10.15 -8.28
N SER A 321 12.47 11.40 -8.53
CA SER A 321 12.76 12.52 -7.63
C SER A 321 11.92 12.40 -6.37
N PHE A 322 12.52 12.47 -5.19
CA PHE A 322 11.79 12.42 -3.92
C PHE A 322 12.51 13.36 -2.93
N PRO A 323 11.80 14.29 -2.27
CA PRO A 323 12.41 15.24 -1.35
C PRO A 323 12.93 14.55 -0.07
N ALA A 324 13.93 15.16 0.57
CA ALA A 324 14.50 14.77 1.87
C ALA A 324 14.76 13.27 2.07
N LYS A 325 15.44 12.65 1.10
CA LYS A 325 16.00 11.31 1.27
C LYS A 325 17.33 11.42 2.04
N PHE A 326 17.55 10.56 3.04
CA PHE A 326 18.91 10.33 3.53
C PHE A 326 19.77 9.61 2.48
N PRO A 327 21.11 9.80 2.49
CA PRO A 327 22.01 9.12 1.57
C PRO A 327 21.94 7.59 1.77
N PRO A 328 21.96 6.76 0.71
CA PRO A 328 21.92 5.31 0.81
C PRO A 328 23.00 4.68 1.70
N GLN A 329 24.15 5.36 1.81
CA GLN A 329 25.26 4.92 2.66
C GLN A 329 24.87 4.83 4.13
N LEU A 330 23.97 5.69 4.60
CA LEU A 330 23.53 5.74 6.00
C LEU A 330 22.77 4.48 6.42
N PRO A 331 21.63 4.09 5.80
CA PRO A 331 20.96 2.84 6.15
C PRO A 331 21.84 1.62 5.86
N LYS A 332 22.63 1.63 4.79
CA LYS A 332 23.55 0.53 4.45
C LYS A 332 24.50 0.24 5.59
N ARG A 333 25.11 1.29 6.17
CA ARG A 333 26.04 1.18 7.32
C ARG A 333 25.41 0.44 8.49
N PHE A 334 24.17 0.79 8.86
CA PHE A 334 23.48 0.13 9.97
C PHE A 334 22.99 -1.27 9.63
N ILE A 335 22.49 -1.49 8.41
CA ILE A 335 22.06 -2.81 7.95
C ILE A 335 23.23 -3.78 7.95
N GLU A 336 24.36 -3.42 7.34
CA GLU A 336 25.53 -4.28 7.29
C GLU A 336 26.18 -4.49 8.66
N GLY A 337 26.14 -3.48 9.53
CA GLY A 337 26.74 -3.54 10.86
C GLY A 337 25.90 -4.24 11.94
N LEU A 338 24.57 -4.28 11.80
CA LEU A 338 23.68 -4.75 12.87
C LEU A 338 22.81 -5.96 12.48
N THR A 339 22.91 -6.45 11.24
CA THR A 339 22.12 -7.61 10.78
C THR A 339 22.96 -8.60 10.00
N ALA A 340 22.50 -9.84 9.90
CA ALA A 340 23.01 -10.86 8.99
C ALA A 340 22.12 -11.00 7.73
N PRO A 341 22.62 -11.59 6.63
CA PRO A 341 21.76 -12.00 5.52
C PRO A 341 20.57 -12.85 6.00
N GLY A 342 19.38 -12.60 5.44
CA GLY A 342 18.13 -13.23 5.85
C GLY A 342 17.38 -12.54 7.00
N ASP A 343 18.03 -11.68 7.79
CA ASP A 343 17.37 -10.91 8.86
C ASP A 343 16.31 -9.94 8.30
N VAL A 344 15.32 -9.62 9.13
CA VAL A 344 14.20 -8.74 8.75
C VAL A 344 14.55 -7.28 9.04
N VAL A 345 14.58 -6.45 7.99
CA VAL A 345 14.79 -5.00 8.10
C VAL A 345 13.50 -4.26 7.77
N LEU A 346 13.03 -3.44 8.70
CA LEU A 346 11.80 -2.67 8.56
C LEU A 346 12.08 -1.18 8.33
N ASP A 347 11.30 -0.58 7.43
CA ASP A 347 11.09 0.85 7.35
C ASP A 347 9.57 1.16 7.42
N PRO A 348 9.05 1.63 8.56
CA PRO A 348 7.61 1.85 8.75
C PRO A 348 7.10 3.13 8.05
N MET A 349 8.00 3.99 7.56
CA MET A 349 7.70 5.26 6.88
C MET A 349 8.62 5.39 5.66
N MET A 350 8.60 4.40 4.78
CA MET A 350 9.70 4.14 3.84
C MET A 350 9.91 5.22 2.77
N GLY A 351 8.89 6.02 2.46
CA GLY A 351 8.95 7.06 1.44
C GLY A 351 9.50 6.52 0.11
N SER A 352 10.70 6.97 -0.26
CA SER A 352 11.34 6.54 -1.51
C SER A 352 11.95 5.13 -1.48
N GLY A 353 11.91 4.43 -0.35
CA GLY A 353 12.37 3.05 -0.20
C GLY A 353 13.90 2.89 -0.13
N THR A 354 14.62 3.87 0.43
CA THR A 354 16.09 3.80 0.52
C THR A 354 16.53 2.65 1.42
N THR A 355 15.99 2.53 2.65
CA THR A 355 16.28 1.41 3.57
C THR A 355 15.91 0.07 2.93
N VAL A 356 14.72 -0.01 2.35
CA VAL A 356 14.19 -1.21 1.69
C VAL A 356 15.15 -1.72 0.61
N LEU A 357 15.63 -0.82 -0.26
CA LEU A 357 16.55 -1.18 -1.35
C LEU A 357 17.93 -1.59 -0.83
N GLU A 358 18.46 -0.92 0.20
CA GLU A 358 19.75 -1.30 0.78
C GLU A 358 19.68 -2.64 1.51
N ALA A 359 18.59 -2.92 2.23
CA ALA A 359 18.35 -4.21 2.84
C ALA A 359 18.26 -5.32 1.78
N TYR A 360 17.53 -5.06 0.69
CA TYR A 360 17.44 -5.98 -0.44
C TYR A 360 18.81 -6.26 -1.08
N GLN A 361 19.62 -5.23 -1.34
CA GLN A 361 20.97 -5.39 -1.91
C GLN A 361 21.94 -6.12 -0.97
N ALA A 362 21.74 -5.98 0.34
CA ALA A 362 22.48 -6.66 1.37
C ALA A 362 21.95 -8.09 1.64
N SER A 363 21.01 -8.60 0.85
CA SER A 363 20.42 -9.92 1.04
C SER A 363 19.69 -10.12 2.38
N ARG A 364 19.11 -9.05 2.94
CA ARG A 364 18.16 -9.06 4.08
C ARG A 364 16.73 -9.12 3.55
N ARG A 365 15.75 -9.44 4.40
CA ARG A 365 14.31 -9.44 4.07
C ARG A 365 13.70 -8.06 4.33
N PRO A 366 13.49 -7.20 3.32
CA PRO A 366 12.98 -5.85 3.56
C PRO A 366 11.46 -5.84 3.73
N ILE A 367 11.00 -5.11 4.75
CA ILE A 367 9.59 -4.77 4.96
C ILE A 367 9.47 -3.25 4.93
N GLY A 368 8.53 -2.73 4.13
CA GLY A 368 8.29 -1.31 3.97
C GLY A 368 6.81 -0.96 4.00
N PHE A 369 6.45 0.01 4.84
CA PHE A 369 5.10 0.58 4.90
C PHE A 369 5.12 2.07 4.56
N ASP A 370 4.07 2.50 3.86
CA ASP A 370 3.76 3.92 3.66
C ASP A 370 2.27 4.10 3.37
N ILE A 371 1.71 5.24 3.74
CA ILE A 371 0.33 5.61 3.40
C ILE A 371 0.23 6.24 2.00
N ASP A 372 1.36 6.70 1.46
CA ASP A 372 1.46 7.40 0.18
C ASP A 372 1.50 6.41 -1.00
N PRO A 373 0.51 6.45 -1.90
CA PRO A 373 0.47 5.56 -3.06
C PRO A 373 1.71 5.68 -3.97
N LEU A 374 2.30 6.87 -4.07
CA LEU A 374 3.49 7.07 -4.90
C LEU A 374 4.74 6.52 -4.22
N ALA A 375 4.86 6.66 -2.89
CA ALA A 375 5.94 6.02 -2.12
C ALA A 375 5.91 4.49 -2.28
N LEU A 376 4.71 3.90 -2.21
CA LEU A 376 4.49 2.47 -2.45
C LEU A 376 4.92 2.02 -3.83
N LEU A 377 4.59 2.79 -4.87
CA LEU A 377 4.99 2.51 -6.25
C LEU A 377 6.52 2.58 -6.41
N VAL A 378 7.14 3.68 -5.97
CA VAL A 378 8.59 3.91 -6.04
C VAL A 378 9.35 2.77 -5.36
N SER A 379 8.96 2.44 -4.13
CA SER A 379 9.64 1.43 -3.32
C SER A 379 9.47 0.04 -3.91
N ARG A 380 8.28 -0.32 -4.41
CA ARG A 380 8.04 -1.63 -5.04
C ARG A 380 8.89 -1.83 -6.28
N VAL A 381 8.92 -0.85 -7.19
CA VAL A 381 9.71 -0.96 -8.43
C VAL A 381 11.20 -1.11 -8.13
N LYS A 382 11.72 -0.47 -7.08
CA LYS A 382 13.14 -0.58 -6.69
C LYS A 382 13.56 -2.00 -6.30
N VAL A 383 12.65 -2.82 -5.79
CA VAL A 383 12.92 -4.19 -5.30
C VAL A 383 12.17 -5.27 -6.08
N THR A 384 11.62 -4.93 -7.25
CA THR A 384 10.97 -5.88 -8.14
C THR A 384 11.88 -6.11 -9.34
N PRO A 385 12.32 -7.35 -9.61
CA PRO A 385 13.03 -7.67 -10.85
C PRO A 385 12.19 -7.31 -12.07
N VAL A 386 12.82 -6.69 -13.06
CA VAL A 386 12.18 -6.27 -14.31
C VAL A 386 12.84 -7.00 -15.47
N ASP A 387 12.04 -7.65 -16.32
CA ASP A 387 12.51 -8.15 -17.61
C ASP A 387 12.94 -6.97 -18.49
N LEU A 388 14.25 -6.80 -18.65
CA LEU A 388 14.85 -5.68 -19.37
C LEU A 388 14.45 -5.66 -20.84
N GLU A 389 14.45 -6.82 -21.51
CA GLU A 389 14.06 -6.89 -22.92
C GLU A 389 12.58 -6.58 -23.10
N GLY A 390 11.74 -7.16 -22.24
CA GLY A 390 10.31 -6.87 -22.18
C GLY A 390 10.04 -5.39 -21.92
N ALA A 391 10.77 -4.77 -21.00
CA ALA A 391 10.64 -3.36 -20.66
C ALA A 391 11.06 -2.44 -21.82
N ILE A 392 12.15 -2.75 -22.53
CA ILE A 392 12.59 -2.01 -23.73
C ILE A 392 11.52 -2.10 -24.82
N ARG A 393 11.09 -3.32 -25.19
CA ARG A 393 10.12 -3.54 -26.27
C ARG A 393 8.77 -2.86 -25.97
N LYS A 394 8.22 -3.10 -24.77
CA LYS A 394 6.92 -2.51 -24.38
C LYS A 394 7.02 -0.99 -24.20
N GLY A 395 8.12 -0.50 -23.62
CA GLY A 395 8.35 0.93 -23.45
C GLY A 395 8.39 1.70 -24.76
N ASN A 396 9.09 1.19 -25.77
CA ASN A 396 9.09 1.77 -27.11
C ASN A 396 7.69 1.74 -27.74
N LYS A 397 6.96 0.64 -27.54
CA LYS A 397 5.58 0.52 -28.07
C LYS A 397 4.61 1.52 -27.42
N ILE A 398 4.75 1.78 -26.12
CA ILE A 398 3.98 2.80 -25.40
C ILE A 398 4.19 4.17 -26.05
N VAL A 399 5.45 4.55 -26.30
CA VAL A 399 5.78 5.84 -26.93
C VAL A 399 5.19 5.93 -28.34
N GLU A 400 5.31 4.87 -29.14
CA GLU A 400 4.76 4.80 -30.50
C GLU A 400 3.22 4.99 -30.50
N ILE A 401 2.52 4.23 -29.66
CA ILE A 401 1.05 4.32 -29.52
C ILE A 401 0.64 5.72 -29.08
N ALA A 402 1.33 6.28 -28.08
CA ALA A 402 1.01 7.60 -27.56
C ALA A 402 1.26 8.71 -28.60
N ARG A 403 2.36 8.64 -29.36
CA ARG A 403 2.65 9.58 -30.46
C ARG A 403 1.57 9.51 -31.56
N SER A 404 1.19 8.31 -32.01
CA SER A 404 0.10 8.14 -33.00
C SER A 404 -1.22 8.70 -32.48
N ALA A 405 -1.58 8.43 -31.21
CA ALA A 405 -2.81 8.95 -30.63
C ALA A 405 -2.85 10.48 -30.59
N VAL A 406 -1.74 11.13 -30.24
CA VAL A 406 -1.63 12.61 -30.22
C VAL A 406 -1.64 13.21 -31.63
N ALA A 407 -1.08 12.52 -32.62
CA ALA A 407 -1.04 13.00 -34.01
C ALA A 407 -2.40 12.84 -34.73
N GLU A 408 -3.09 11.72 -34.51
CA GLU A 408 -4.22 11.30 -35.35
C GLU A 408 -5.58 11.34 -34.63
N ARG A 409 -5.62 11.40 -33.29
CA ARG A 409 -6.83 11.16 -32.48
C ARG A 409 -7.05 12.18 -31.37
N GLN A 410 -6.71 13.44 -31.60
CA GLN A 410 -6.81 14.50 -30.59
C GLN A 410 -8.23 14.71 -30.04
N ASP A 411 -9.25 14.71 -30.89
CA ASP A 411 -10.64 14.89 -30.44
C ASP A 411 -11.14 13.74 -29.56
N THR A 412 -10.67 12.52 -29.86
CA THR A 412 -10.94 11.35 -29.03
C THR A 412 -10.27 11.48 -27.67
N LEU A 413 -9.01 11.92 -27.63
CA LEU A 413 -8.28 12.17 -26.38
C LEU A 413 -8.94 13.26 -25.54
N ARG A 414 -9.36 14.39 -26.16
CA ARG A 414 -10.10 15.46 -25.48
C ARG A 414 -11.38 14.91 -24.84
N SER A 415 -12.16 14.15 -25.60
CA SER A 415 -13.41 13.54 -25.12
C SER A 415 -13.16 12.55 -23.97
N ALA A 416 -12.14 11.70 -24.09
CA ALA A 416 -11.75 10.75 -23.05
C ALA A 416 -11.28 11.46 -21.76
N LEU A 417 -10.54 12.56 -21.89
CA LEU A 417 -10.17 13.42 -20.75
C LEU A 417 -11.41 13.98 -20.05
N HIS A 418 -12.43 14.37 -20.82
CA HIS A 418 -13.73 14.83 -20.31
C HIS A 418 -14.48 13.78 -19.47
N GLN A 419 -14.33 12.51 -19.83
CA GLN A 419 -14.99 11.41 -19.12
C GLN A 419 -14.18 10.89 -17.93
N ARG A 420 -12.85 10.97 -18.00
CA ARG A 420 -11.95 10.37 -17.01
C ARG A 420 -11.84 11.18 -15.71
N LEU A 421 -11.78 12.50 -15.81
CA LEU A 421 -11.59 13.39 -14.66
C LEU A 421 -12.91 14.03 -14.22
N ASP A 422 -13.22 14.00 -12.93
CA ASP A 422 -14.33 14.79 -12.37
C ASP A 422 -14.06 16.30 -12.52
N ALA A 423 -15.06 17.12 -12.21
CA ALA A 423 -15.00 18.56 -12.40
C ALA A 423 -13.89 19.25 -11.58
N LYS A 424 -13.60 18.80 -10.35
CA LYS A 424 -12.58 19.41 -9.50
C LYS A 424 -11.18 18.98 -9.94
N THR A 425 -11.00 17.70 -10.22
CA THR A 425 -9.74 17.14 -10.70
C THR A 425 -9.36 17.72 -12.06
N ARG A 426 -10.34 17.97 -12.94
CA ARG A 426 -10.15 18.70 -14.20
C ARG A 426 -9.65 20.12 -13.99
N ARG A 427 -10.28 20.89 -13.09
CA ARG A 427 -9.80 22.25 -12.76
C ARG A 427 -8.36 22.25 -12.27
N PHE A 428 -7.97 21.23 -11.51
CA PHE A 428 -6.58 21.05 -11.09
C PHE A 428 -5.66 20.80 -12.30
N ALA A 429 -6.04 19.89 -13.21
CA ALA A 429 -5.29 19.60 -14.42
C ALA A 429 -5.15 20.85 -15.32
N ASP A 430 -6.25 21.56 -15.59
CA ASP A 430 -6.29 22.79 -16.40
C ASP A 430 -5.42 23.91 -15.82
N TYR A 431 -5.35 23.98 -14.49
CA TYR A 431 -4.52 24.97 -13.83
C TYR A 431 -3.01 24.66 -13.95
N TRP A 432 -2.63 23.39 -13.89
CA TRP A 432 -1.24 22.96 -13.77
C TRP A 432 -0.62 22.36 -15.03
N PHE A 433 -1.38 22.09 -16.08
CA PHE A 433 -0.90 21.46 -17.31
C PHE A 433 -1.50 22.15 -18.53
N ALA A 434 -0.64 22.50 -19.49
CA ALA A 434 -1.09 23.08 -20.76
C ALA A 434 -1.93 22.06 -21.54
N PRO A 435 -2.94 22.48 -22.33
CA PRO A 435 -3.84 21.58 -23.05
C PRO A 435 -3.12 20.52 -23.89
N GLU A 436 -2.00 20.89 -24.53
CA GLU A 436 -1.21 19.98 -25.36
C GLU A 436 -0.55 18.90 -24.50
N THR A 437 0.04 19.30 -23.37
CA THR A 437 0.62 18.39 -22.38
C THR A 437 -0.43 17.44 -21.80
N GLN A 438 -1.66 17.92 -21.57
CA GLN A 438 -2.75 17.06 -21.07
C GLN A 438 -3.05 15.91 -22.02
N LEU A 439 -3.04 16.16 -23.34
CA LEU A 439 -3.24 15.12 -24.35
C LEU A 439 -2.09 14.11 -24.39
N GLU A 440 -0.84 14.58 -24.32
CA GLU A 440 0.33 13.70 -24.27
C GLU A 440 0.33 12.80 -23.02
N LEU A 441 0.03 13.38 -21.85
CA LEU A 441 -0.04 12.62 -20.60
C LEU A 441 -1.18 11.59 -20.62
N LEU A 442 -2.34 11.95 -21.16
CA LEU A 442 -3.45 11.01 -21.31
C LEU A 442 -3.12 9.87 -22.28
N ALA A 443 -2.47 10.18 -23.40
CA ALA A 443 -2.07 9.17 -24.38
C ALA A 443 -1.07 8.15 -23.78
N LEU A 444 -0.06 8.64 -23.04
CA LEU A 444 0.85 7.77 -22.29
C LEU A 444 0.11 6.94 -21.26
N ARG A 445 -0.78 7.56 -20.47
CA ARG A 445 -1.56 6.87 -19.43
C ARG A 445 -2.39 5.72 -20.00
N GLN A 446 -3.11 5.95 -21.10
CA GLN A 446 -3.91 4.93 -21.77
C GLN A 446 -3.03 3.79 -22.31
N ALA A 447 -1.87 4.10 -22.91
CA ALA A 447 -0.95 3.09 -23.41
C ALA A 447 -0.34 2.24 -22.29
N ILE A 448 0.04 2.84 -21.15
CA ILE A 448 0.56 2.11 -20.00
C ILE A 448 -0.51 1.20 -19.38
N GLU A 449 -1.77 1.63 -19.34
CA GLU A 449 -2.89 0.81 -18.81
C GLU A 449 -3.11 -0.50 -19.57
N GLN A 450 -2.72 -0.57 -20.85
CA GLN A 450 -2.80 -1.79 -21.67
C GLN A 450 -1.69 -2.81 -21.36
N VAL A 451 -0.69 -2.46 -20.53
CA VAL A 451 0.42 -3.39 -20.22
C VAL A 451 -0.06 -4.44 -19.22
N GLU A 452 -0.38 -5.65 -19.67
CA GLU A 452 -0.92 -6.73 -18.82
C GLU A 452 -0.01 -7.09 -17.62
N ASP A 453 1.30 -7.21 -17.86
CA ASP A 453 2.29 -7.51 -16.83
C ASP A 453 2.33 -6.39 -15.78
N ARG A 454 2.02 -6.74 -14.52
CA ARG A 454 1.94 -5.78 -13.43
C ARG A 454 3.28 -5.16 -13.06
N ALA A 455 4.37 -5.92 -13.07
CA ALA A 455 5.70 -5.41 -12.70
C ALA A 455 6.19 -4.39 -13.74
N LEU A 456 5.98 -4.68 -15.03
CA LEU A 456 6.27 -3.75 -16.11
C LEU A 456 5.35 -2.52 -16.07
N ARG A 457 4.06 -2.70 -15.78
CA ARG A 457 3.13 -1.59 -15.62
C ARG A 457 3.54 -0.66 -14.48
N ASP A 458 3.86 -1.20 -13.29
CA ASP A 458 4.35 -0.44 -12.15
C ASP A 458 5.66 0.30 -12.51
N PHE A 459 6.57 -0.33 -13.26
CA PHE A 459 7.79 0.32 -13.76
C PHE A 459 7.49 1.51 -14.70
N PHE A 460 6.58 1.35 -15.66
CA PHE A 460 6.20 2.44 -16.56
C PHE A 460 5.40 3.54 -15.85
N ASP A 461 4.61 3.20 -14.85
CA ASP A 461 3.94 4.17 -13.97
C ASP A 461 4.96 5.03 -13.22
N LEU A 462 6.05 4.42 -12.75
CA LEU A 462 7.14 5.15 -12.12
C LEU A 462 7.84 6.09 -13.10
N VAL A 463 8.13 5.62 -14.32
CA VAL A 463 8.72 6.46 -15.39
C VAL A 463 7.80 7.65 -15.71
N PHE A 464 6.50 7.39 -15.84
CA PHE A 464 5.47 8.41 -16.07
C PHE A 464 5.41 9.44 -14.93
N SER A 465 5.46 9.02 -13.67
CA SER A 465 5.52 9.96 -12.55
C SER A 465 6.82 10.78 -12.55
N ALA A 466 7.95 10.18 -12.93
CA ALA A 466 9.26 10.81 -12.89
C ALA A 466 9.45 11.94 -13.94
N ILE A 467 8.58 12.03 -14.95
CA ILE A 467 8.54 13.15 -15.90
C ILE A 467 7.65 14.31 -15.42
N ILE A 468 6.71 14.04 -14.51
CA ILE A 468 5.84 15.03 -13.88
C ILE A 468 6.54 15.68 -12.70
N ILE A 469 7.12 14.86 -11.80
CA ILE A 469 7.80 15.33 -10.59
C ILE A 469 9.30 15.46 -10.86
N THR A 470 9.67 16.64 -11.35
CA THR A 470 11.05 16.98 -11.71
C THR A 470 11.63 18.06 -10.80
N LYS A 471 12.96 18.08 -10.69
CA LYS A 471 13.67 19.17 -10.02
C LYS A 471 13.57 20.50 -10.78
N ASN A 472 13.75 20.47 -12.11
CA ASN A 472 13.72 21.64 -13.00
C ASN A 472 13.09 21.29 -14.36
N GLY A 473 12.33 22.23 -14.94
CA GLY A 473 11.96 22.19 -16.37
C GLY A 473 11.04 21.04 -16.79
N GLY A 474 10.26 20.47 -15.86
CA GLY A 474 9.32 19.38 -16.14
C GLY A 474 8.10 19.81 -16.96
N VAL A 475 7.22 18.84 -17.21
CA VAL A 475 6.07 18.94 -18.12
C VAL A 475 4.90 19.75 -17.56
N SER A 476 4.84 20.00 -16.25
CA SER A 476 3.78 20.82 -15.64
C SER A 476 4.08 22.31 -15.76
N LEU A 477 3.11 23.18 -15.48
CA LEU A 477 3.29 24.63 -15.36
C LEU A 477 3.97 25.04 -14.04
N SER A 478 4.42 24.08 -13.23
CA SER A 478 5.15 24.33 -11.99
C SER A 478 6.67 24.42 -12.22
N PHE A 479 7.36 25.21 -11.40
CA PHE A 479 8.81 25.34 -11.40
C PHE A 479 9.54 24.30 -10.55
N ASP A 480 9.03 23.99 -9.37
CA ASP A 480 9.80 23.45 -8.25
C ASP A 480 9.08 22.35 -7.47
N LEU A 481 8.46 21.40 -8.19
CA LEU A 481 7.66 20.32 -7.58
C LEU A 481 8.43 19.43 -6.59
N ALA A 482 9.74 19.27 -6.78
CA ALA A 482 10.53 18.31 -6.00
C ALA A 482 11.03 18.84 -4.65
N HIS A 483 10.87 20.14 -4.33
CA HIS A 483 11.54 20.74 -3.16
C HIS A 483 10.66 21.67 -2.31
N THR A 484 9.54 22.18 -2.85
CA THR A 484 8.83 23.32 -2.23
C THR A 484 7.35 23.35 -2.58
N ARG A 485 6.64 24.36 -2.05
CA ARG A 485 5.29 24.69 -2.53
C ARG A 485 5.39 25.05 -4.02
N PRO A 486 4.66 24.39 -4.91
CA PRO A 486 4.81 24.59 -6.34
C PRO A 486 4.44 26.02 -6.73
N HIS A 487 5.37 26.71 -7.35
CA HIS A 487 5.13 28.01 -7.96
C HIS A 487 4.71 27.82 -9.41
N ARG A 488 3.61 28.46 -9.80
CA ARG A 488 3.13 28.44 -11.19
C ARG A 488 3.91 29.46 -12.02
N ALA A 489 4.28 29.06 -13.22
CA ALA A 489 4.92 29.94 -14.18
C ALA A 489 4.04 31.13 -14.55
N LYS A 490 4.69 32.24 -14.87
CA LYS A 490 4.06 33.49 -15.31
C LYS A 490 4.10 33.65 -16.82
N VAL A 491 5.23 33.28 -17.43
CA VAL A 491 5.39 33.19 -18.89
C VAL A 491 5.77 31.77 -19.25
N VAL A 492 5.12 31.22 -20.27
CA VAL A 492 5.37 29.85 -20.72
C VAL A 492 5.51 29.81 -22.22
N PHE A 493 6.61 29.23 -22.69
CA PHE A 493 6.81 28.90 -24.09
C PHE A 493 6.57 27.42 -24.32
N SER A 494 6.02 27.07 -25.48
CA SER A 494 6.05 25.71 -26.00
C SER A 494 7.47 25.32 -26.40
N HIS A 495 7.68 24.04 -26.66
CA HIS A 495 8.96 23.53 -27.18
C HIS A 495 9.34 24.12 -28.54
N THR A 496 8.38 24.66 -29.32
CA THR A 496 8.61 25.34 -30.60
C THR A 496 8.83 26.85 -30.46
N GLY A 497 8.77 27.39 -29.23
CA GLY A 497 8.96 28.82 -28.96
C GLY A 497 7.68 29.65 -29.01
N GLN A 498 6.52 29.06 -29.29
CA GLN A 498 5.23 29.76 -29.21
C GLN A 498 4.87 30.08 -27.75
N VAL A 499 4.36 31.27 -27.47
CA VAL A 499 3.86 31.66 -26.15
C VAL A 499 2.55 30.92 -25.84
N LEU A 500 2.50 30.22 -24.71
CA LEU A 500 1.34 29.48 -24.19
C LEU A 500 0.67 30.17 -23.00
N LEU A 501 1.41 31.01 -22.26
CA LEU A 501 0.92 31.75 -21.09
C LEU A 501 1.70 33.05 -20.96
N GLY A 502 1.03 34.14 -20.59
CA GLY A 502 1.67 35.39 -20.19
C GLY A 502 2.21 36.23 -21.34
N GLU A 503 1.49 36.27 -22.46
CA GLU A 503 1.84 37.07 -23.65
C GLU A 503 2.15 38.53 -23.31
N ASP A 504 1.32 39.17 -22.48
CA ASP A 504 1.51 40.55 -22.00
C ASP A 504 2.75 40.75 -21.12
N LEU A 505 3.39 39.67 -20.68
CA LEU A 505 4.52 39.67 -19.74
C LEU A 505 5.84 39.24 -20.38
N VAL A 506 5.85 38.92 -21.68
CA VAL A 506 7.03 38.40 -22.39
C VAL A 506 8.20 39.40 -22.35
N ASP A 507 7.91 40.69 -22.58
CA ASP A 507 8.90 41.76 -22.58
C ASP A 507 9.05 42.45 -21.20
N SER A 508 8.59 41.79 -20.13
CA SER A 508 8.67 42.38 -18.80
C SER A 508 10.12 42.45 -18.29
N GLU A 509 10.53 43.65 -17.87
CA GLU A 509 11.83 43.86 -17.20
C GLU A 509 11.83 43.43 -15.72
N ASP A 510 10.68 43.00 -15.16
CA ASP A 510 10.61 42.50 -13.78
C ASP A 510 11.42 41.20 -13.65
N HIS A 511 12.46 41.24 -12.82
CA HIS A 511 13.33 40.11 -12.53
C HIS A 511 12.55 38.88 -12.04
N ARG A 512 11.47 39.06 -11.28
CA ARG A 512 10.63 37.94 -10.80
C ARG A 512 9.88 37.26 -11.95
N ILE A 513 9.46 38.01 -12.96
CA ILE A 513 8.79 37.45 -14.14
C ILE A 513 9.80 36.68 -14.99
N LYS A 514 11.01 37.21 -15.17
CA LYS A 514 12.11 36.50 -15.86
C LYS A 514 12.43 35.16 -15.17
N ILE A 515 12.50 35.13 -13.83
CA ILE A 515 12.70 33.87 -13.07
C ILE A 515 11.54 32.90 -13.27
N LEU A 516 10.30 33.39 -13.34
CA LEU A 516 9.09 32.58 -13.50
C LEU A 516 8.70 32.35 -14.99
N THR A 517 9.68 32.46 -15.89
CA THR A 517 9.55 32.15 -17.32
C THR A 517 10.10 30.75 -17.61
N LYS A 518 9.31 29.88 -18.26
CA LYS A 518 9.77 28.52 -18.61
C LYS A 518 9.37 28.07 -20.00
N THR A 519 10.16 27.16 -20.54
CA THR A 519 9.80 26.40 -21.75
C THR A 519 9.29 25.03 -21.33
N LEU A 520 8.10 24.66 -21.80
CA LEU A 520 7.55 23.32 -21.61
C LEU A 520 8.25 22.31 -22.51
N ARG A 521 8.42 21.10 -21.96
CA ARG A 521 8.97 19.95 -22.68
C ARG A 521 7.85 18.99 -23.04
N SER A 522 7.98 18.30 -24.17
CA SER A 522 7.04 17.24 -24.53
C SER A 522 7.10 16.12 -23.50
N ALA A 523 5.94 15.70 -23.01
CA ALA A 523 5.83 14.57 -22.09
C ALA A 523 6.23 13.25 -22.78
N LEU A 524 6.01 13.12 -24.10
CA LEU A 524 6.42 11.94 -24.86
C LEU A 524 7.94 11.82 -24.93
N ASP A 525 8.64 12.92 -25.24
CA ASP A 525 10.10 12.94 -25.32
C ASP A 525 10.75 12.76 -23.94
N GLU A 526 10.22 13.40 -22.90
CA GLU A 526 10.72 13.22 -21.54
C GLU A 526 10.44 11.81 -21.02
N PHE A 527 9.32 11.17 -21.40
CA PHE A 527 9.04 9.78 -21.05
C PHE A 527 10.07 8.84 -21.68
N GLU A 528 10.33 8.99 -22.97
CA GLU A 528 11.31 8.17 -23.69
C GLU A 528 12.72 8.34 -23.12
N LYS A 529 13.13 9.59 -22.84
CA LYS A 529 14.41 9.90 -22.20
C LYS A 529 14.51 9.30 -20.80
N ARG A 530 13.45 9.42 -19.99
CA ARG A 530 13.41 8.89 -18.63
C ARG A 530 13.42 7.36 -18.62
N LEU A 531 12.70 6.72 -19.55
CA LEU A 531 12.67 5.28 -19.74
C LEU A 531 14.09 4.74 -19.94
N ARG A 532 14.84 5.29 -20.91
CA ARG A 532 16.22 4.86 -21.20
C ARG A 532 17.11 4.97 -19.96
N LYS A 533 17.09 6.12 -19.28
CA LYS A 533 17.86 6.34 -18.05
C LYS A 533 17.48 5.36 -16.93
N ASN A 534 16.19 5.08 -16.75
CA ASN A 534 15.73 4.19 -15.70
C ASN A 534 16.10 2.72 -16.00
N LEU A 535 16.11 2.30 -17.28
CA LEU A 535 16.55 0.96 -17.68
C LEU A 535 18.03 0.71 -17.37
N GLU A 536 18.90 1.72 -17.57
CA GLU A 536 20.33 1.65 -17.20
C GLU A 536 20.52 1.41 -15.68
N SER A 537 19.69 2.06 -14.85
CA SER A 537 19.73 1.90 -13.40
C SER A 537 19.22 0.53 -12.93
N VAL A 538 18.20 -0.02 -13.58
CA VAL A 538 17.61 -1.32 -13.22
C VAL A 538 18.57 -2.48 -13.47
N GLN A 539 19.44 -2.38 -14.47
CA GLN A 539 20.50 -3.37 -14.75
C GLN A 539 21.46 -3.59 -13.57
N GLN A 540 21.54 -2.63 -12.64
CA GLN A 540 22.46 -2.68 -11.49
C GLN A 540 21.85 -3.33 -10.25
N ILE A 541 20.57 -3.72 -10.28
CA ILE A 541 19.87 -4.31 -9.13
C ILE A 541 20.14 -5.82 -9.09
N LYS A 542 20.51 -6.35 -7.92
CA LYS A 542 20.63 -7.81 -7.72
C LYS A 542 19.27 -8.50 -7.89
N THR A 543 19.21 -9.60 -8.61
CA THR A 543 17.95 -10.31 -8.93
C THR A 543 17.70 -11.54 -8.03
N GLU A 544 18.29 -11.59 -6.83
CA GLU A 544 18.29 -12.78 -5.94
C GLU A 544 16.91 -13.22 -5.40
N GLY A 545 15.79 -12.72 -5.94
CA GLY A 545 14.45 -13.25 -5.65
C GLY A 545 14.03 -13.11 -4.19
N ILE A 546 14.63 -12.17 -3.46
CA ILE A 546 14.43 -12.03 -2.02
C ILE A 546 13.00 -11.53 -1.75
N PRO A 547 12.22 -12.24 -0.92
CA PRO A 547 10.88 -11.81 -0.56
C PRO A 547 10.90 -10.39 0.02
N SER A 548 10.30 -9.45 -0.71
CA SER A 548 10.20 -8.04 -0.32
C SER A 548 8.75 -7.69 -0.03
N HIS A 549 8.48 -7.03 1.10
CA HIS A 549 7.11 -6.78 1.55
C HIS A 549 6.82 -5.28 1.57
N ILE A 550 6.36 -4.76 0.44
CA ILE A 550 5.96 -3.36 0.27
C ILE A 550 4.44 -3.27 0.28
N ARG A 551 3.89 -2.64 1.32
CA ARG A 551 2.45 -2.62 1.59
C ARG A 551 2.00 -1.27 2.11
N PHE A 552 0.75 -0.92 1.80
CA PHE A 552 0.09 0.18 2.46
C PHE A 552 -0.01 -0.11 3.96
N GLY A 553 0.36 0.84 4.80
CA GLY A 553 0.27 0.72 6.25
C GLY A 553 0.50 2.05 6.95
N ASP A 554 -0.20 2.27 8.06
CA ASP A 554 0.05 3.40 8.96
C ASP A 554 1.12 2.98 9.97
N ALA A 555 2.19 3.78 10.10
CA ALA A 555 3.28 3.53 11.03
C ALA A 555 2.80 3.53 12.50
N GLN A 556 1.66 4.15 12.79
CA GLN A 556 1.02 4.18 14.11
C GLN A 556 0.26 2.88 14.45
N ALA A 557 0.08 1.99 13.47
CA ALA A 557 -0.60 0.70 13.64
C ALA A 557 -0.05 -0.32 12.60
N LEU A 558 1.12 -0.86 12.88
CA LEU A 558 1.82 -1.75 11.95
C LEU A 558 1.15 -3.13 11.90
N PRO A 559 0.83 -3.66 10.70
CA PRO A 559 0.24 -4.98 10.54
C PRO A 559 1.32 -6.08 10.62
N LEU A 560 2.09 -6.06 11.70
CA LEU A 560 3.18 -7.00 12.00
C LEU A 560 3.00 -7.59 13.40
N ASP A 561 3.48 -8.81 13.60
CA ASP A 561 3.50 -9.44 14.91
C ASP A 561 4.53 -8.78 15.83
N GLU A 562 4.34 -8.93 17.13
CA GLU A 562 5.33 -8.51 18.12
C GLU A 562 6.67 -9.23 17.91
N SER A 563 7.78 -8.54 18.20
CA SER A 563 9.13 -9.11 18.14
C SER A 563 9.46 -9.86 16.84
N SER A 564 9.00 -9.34 15.70
CA SER A 564 9.15 -9.94 14.37
C SER A 564 10.27 -9.31 13.52
N VAL A 565 10.88 -8.20 13.98
CA VAL A 565 11.85 -7.40 13.21
C VAL A 565 13.23 -7.41 13.89
N ASP A 566 14.30 -7.54 13.09
CA ASP A 566 15.69 -7.58 13.56
C ASP A 566 16.37 -6.20 13.56
N LEU A 567 15.98 -5.31 12.66
CA LEU A 567 16.46 -3.92 12.63
C LEU A 567 15.38 -3.00 12.02
N ILE A 568 15.20 -1.83 12.61
CA ILE A 568 14.41 -0.75 11.99
C ILE A 568 15.38 0.36 11.55
N VAL A 569 15.27 0.84 10.32
CA VAL A 569 15.98 2.06 9.89
C VAL A 569 15.01 2.95 9.12
N THR A 570 14.75 4.14 9.63
CA THR A 570 13.70 5.00 9.08
C THR A 570 14.00 6.49 9.26
N SER A 571 13.28 7.32 8.50
CA SER A 571 13.26 8.76 8.67
C SER A 571 11.81 9.23 8.59
N PRO A 572 11.21 9.62 9.72
CA PRO A 572 9.82 10.06 9.73
C PRO A 572 9.66 11.41 9.02
N PRO A 573 8.42 11.75 8.61
CA PRO A 573 8.09 13.11 8.21
C PRO A 573 8.47 14.13 9.28
N TYR A 574 8.83 15.33 8.84
CA TYR A 574 9.19 16.44 9.73
C TYR A 574 7.94 17.14 10.27
N ALA A 575 8.02 17.64 11.50
CA ALA A 575 6.93 18.32 12.17
C ALA A 575 6.35 19.51 11.36
N ALA A 576 5.04 19.75 11.53
CA ALA A 576 4.27 20.84 10.93
C ALA A 576 4.37 21.01 9.41
N ASN A 577 4.34 19.90 8.64
CA ASN A 577 4.43 19.93 7.19
C ASN A 577 5.64 20.73 6.68
N ALA A 578 6.80 20.64 7.36
CA ALA A 578 8.02 21.24 6.84
C ALA A 578 8.31 20.72 5.41
N ILE A 579 7.93 19.47 5.13
CA ILE A 579 7.71 18.93 3.77
C ILE A 579 6.28 18.43 3.63
N ASP A 580 5.65 18.82 2.54
CA ASP A 580 4.30 18.38 2.18
C ASP A 580 4.38 17.49 0.94
N TYR A 581 4.71 16.21 1.14
CA TYR A 581 4.92 15.23 0.07
C TYR A 581 3.70 15.11 -0.86
N MET A 582 2.51 14.98 -0.27
CA MET A 582 1.25 14.85 -1.03
C MET A 582 0.99 16.04 -1.96
N ARG A 583 1.45 17.25 -1.62
CA ARG A 583 1.31 18.43 -2.49
C ARG A 583 2.05 18.28 -3.82
N ALA A 584 3.19 17.61 -3.84
CA ALA A 584 3.91 17.29 -5.06
C ALA A 584 3.32 16.03 -5.71
N HIS A 585 3.11 14.97 -4.93
CA HIS A 585 2.72 13.65 -5.44
C HIS A 585 1.34 13.66 -6.11
N LYS A 586 0.42 14.54 -5.67
CA LYS A 586 -0.88 14.71 -6.34
C LYS A 586 -0.77 15.08 -7.83
N PHE A 587 0.32 15.74 -8.26
CA PHE A 587 0.51 16.05 -9.68
C PHE A 587 0.59 14.79 -10.52
N SER A 588 1.22 13.71 -10.02
CA SER A 588 1.25 12.42 -10.72
C SER A 588 0.01 11.59 -10.43
N LEU A 589 -0.44 11.53 -9.16
CA LEU A 589 -1.52 10.66 -8.73
C LEU A 589 -2.86 10.99 -9.41
N VAL A 590 -3.13 12.26 -9.70
CA VAL A 590 -4.33 12.66 -10.47
C VAL A 590 -4.36 11.99 -11.85
N TRP A 591 -3.25 11.99 -12.57
CA TRP A 591 -3.16 11.32 -13.87
C TRP A 591 -3.26 9.80 -13.75
N MET A 592 -2.84 9.24 -12.61
CA MET A 592 -2.98 7.82 -12.27
C MET A 592 -4.38 7.45 -11.78
N GLY A 593 -5.35 8.38 -11.83
CA GLY A 593 -6.76 8.09 -11.56
C GLY A 593 -7.20 8.32 -10.11
N HIS A 594 -6.38 8.99 -9.30
CA HIS A 594 -6.79 9.42 -7.97
C HIS A 594 -7.59 10.74 -8.03
N ASP A 595 -8.66 10.80 -7.26
CA ASP A 595 -9.49 12.00 -7.10
C ASP A 595 -8.80 13.05 -6.22
N ILE A 596 -8.92 14.34 -6.57
CA ILE A 596 -8.23 15.42 -5.86
C ILE A 596 -8.73 15.64 -4.42
N ASP A 597 -10.01 15.37 -4.14
CA ASP A 597 -10.57 15.43 -2.78
C ASP A 597 -10.04 14.25 -1.96
N ASP A 598 -10.03 13.03 -2.51
CA ASP A 598 -9.46 11.84 -1.85
C ASP A 598 -7.98 12.08 -1.47
N LEU A 599 -7.20 12.72 -2.35
CA LEU A 599 -5.80 13.10 -2.05
C LEU A 599 -5.69 14.22 -1.01
N GLY A 600 -6.66 15.14 -0.99
CA GLY A 600 -6.77 16.20 0.03
C GLY A 600 -7.08 15.65 1.42
N ASP A 601 -7.89 14.61 1.50
CA ASP A 601 -8.19 13.90 2.74
C ASP A 601 -7.01 13.05 3.19
N LYS A 602 -6.38 12.28 2.29
CA LYS A 602 -5.14 11.54 2.58
C LYS A 602 -4.04 12.43 3.13
N ARG A 603 -3.90 13.66 2.62
CA ARG A 603 -2.92 14.63 3.14
C ARG A 603 -3.08 14.89 4.65
N LYS A 604 -4.29 14.75 5.21
CA LYS A 604 -4.54 14.95 6.65
C LYS A 604 -4.02 13.80 7.50
N GLU A 605 -3.88 12.60 6.92
CA GLU A 605 -3.40 11.38 7.57
C GLU A 605 -1.87 11.36 7.72
N TYR A 606 -1.13 12.25 7.05
CA TYR A 606 0.32 12.33 7.21
C TYR A 606 0.69 12.75 8.63
N ILE A 607 1.66 12.02 9.19
CA ILE A 607 2.30 12.38 10.46
C ILE A 607 2.85 13.80 10.36
N GLY A 608 2.57 14.62 11.37
CA GLY A 608 2.99 16.02 11.40
C GLY A 608 2.13 16.97 10.54
N GLY A 609 0.97 16.51 10.08
CA GLY A 609 0.00 17.34 9.36
C GLY A 609 -0.52 18.54 10.18
N GLU A 610 -0.82 19.65 9.52
CA GLU A 610 -1.31 20.88 10.17
C GLU A 610 -2.75 20.79 10.70
N ALA A 611 -3.53 19.78 10.30
CA ALA A 611 -4.92 19.65 10.74
C ALA A 611 -5.00 19.08 12.16
N THR A 612 -5.54 19.82 13.12
CA THR A 612 -5.60 19.34 14.53
C THR A 612 -6.99 18.94 14.98
N GLN A 613 -8.02 19.21 14.18
CA GLN A 613 -9.40 18.92 14.52
C GLN A 613 -9.68 17.41 14.46
N GLY A 614 -10.22 16.86 15.56
CA GLY A 614 -10.55 15.43 15.65
C GLY A 614 -9.34 14.51 15.89
N MET A 615 -8.16 15.07 16.13
CA MET A 615 -6.95 14.29 16.41
C MET A 615 -6.89 13.84 17.88
N GLN A 616 -6.34 12.66 18.10
CA GLN A 616 -5.99 12.15 19.43
C GLN A 616 -4.60 12.65 19.83
N PHE A 617 -4.50 13.08 21.09
CA PHE A 617 -3.27 13.59 21.69
C PHE A 617 -2.83 12.65 22.81
N GLU A 618 -1.55 12.28 22.79
CA GLU A 618 -0.94 11.50 23.86
C GLU A 618 -0.43 12.43 24.97
N GLU A 619 -0.23 11.87 26.16
CA GLU A 619 0.55 12.55 27.20
C GLU A 619 2.00 12.70 26.74
N LEU A 620 2.54 13.91 26.87
CA LEU A 620 3.89 14.21 26.44
C LEU A 620 4.90 13.83 27.53
N SER A 621 6.04 13.31 27.09
CA SER A 621 7.21 13.15 27.95
C SER A 621 7.73 14.52 28.42
N PRO A 622 8.50 14.60 29.53
CA PRO A 622 8.87 15.89 30.13
C PRO A 622 9.53 16.87 29.15
N LYS A 623 10.46 16.41 28.31
CA LYS A 623 11.15 17.28 27.34
C LYS A 623 10.22 17.71 26.20
N ALA A 624 9.43 16.78 25.67
CA ALA A 624 8.46 17.10 24.62
C ALA A 624 7.41 18.11 25.13
N HIS A 625 6.97 17.97 26.39
CA HIS A 625 6.05 18.89 27.05
C HIS A 625 6.65 20.29 27.17
N GLU A 626 7.90 20.41 27.63
CA GLU A 626 8.63 21.67 27.74
C GLU A 626 8.66 22.42 26.39
N VAL A 627 9.11 21.75 25.33
CA VAL A 627 9.23 22.37 24.01
C VAL A 627 7.87 22.76 23.44
N VAL A 628 6.86 21.91 23.58
CA VAL A 628 5.48 22.22 23.16
C VAL A 628 4.92 23.42 23.93
N ALA A 629 5.16 23.51 25.24
CA ALA A 629 4.72 24.62 26.05
C ALA A 629 5.37 25.94 25.61
N CYS A 630 6.68 25.93 25.32
CA CYS A 630 7.41 27.07 24.78
C CYS A 630 6.79 27.56 23.46
N VAL A 631 6.55 26.68 22.49
CA VAL A 631 5.92 27.06 21.21
C VAL A 631 4.48 27.52 21.42
N THR A 632 3.72 26.87 22.30
CA THR A 632 2.32 27.23 22.63
C THR A 632 2.21 28.63 23.23
N SER A 633 3.18 29.04 24.04
CA SER A 633 3.22 30.37 24.66
C SER A 633 3.33 31.49 23.61
N LEU A 634 3.94 31.21 22.46
CA LEU A 634 4.08 32.15 21.34
C LEU A 634 2.95 32.01 20.31
N ASP A 635 2.53 30.79 20.00
CA ASP A 635 1.47 30.50 19.02
C ASP A 635 0.75 29.19 19.40
N LYS A 636 -0.42 29.34 20.02
CA LYS A 636 -1.25 28.21 20.46
C LYS A 636 -1.58 27.22 19.34
N LYS A 637 -1.77 27.69 18.10
CA LYS A 637 -2.08 26.81 16.96
C LYS A 637 -0.86 25.99 16.58
N LYS A 638 0.33 26.61 16.52
CA LYS A 638 1.57 25.88 16.21
C LYS A 638 1.98 24.93 17.34
N GLY A 639 1.75 25.31 18.59
CA GLY A 639 1.89 24.42 19.75
C GLY A 639 1.05 23.15 19.62
N LEU A 640 -0.23 23.28 19.24
CA LEU A 640 -1.11 22.12 19.00
C LEU A 640 -0.63 21.24 17.83
N VAL A 641 -0.10 21.83 16.74
CA VAL A 641 0.45 21.05 15.62
C VAL A 641 1.70 20.28 16.06
N LEU A 642 2.55 20.88 16.89
CA LEU A 642 3.73 20.19 17.43
C LEU A 642 3.36 19.09 18.43
N HIS A 643 2.36 19.33 19.29
CA HIS A 643 1.81 18.30 20.18
C HIS A 643 1.22 17.13 19.38
N ARG A 644 0.47 17.40 18.30
CA ARG A 644 -0.03 16.37 17.39
C ARG A 644 1.14 15.51 16.87
N TYR A 645 2.20 16.15 16.36
CA TYR A 645 3.36 15.44 15.84
C TYR A 645 3.98 14.50 16.87
N PHE A 646 4.25 14.98 18.10
CA PHE A 646 4.82 14.12 19.15
C PHE A 646 3.84 13.04 19.61
N SER A 647 2.54 13.27 19.56
CA SER A 647 1.52 12.24 19.85
C SER A 647 1.54 11.12 18.80
N GLU A 648 1.59 11.48 17.52
CA GLU A 648 1.68 10.51 16.42
C GLU A 648 3.01 9.74 16.48
N MET A 649 4.13 10.43 16.72
CA MET A 649 5.44 9.79 16.88
C MET A 649 5.53 8.90 18.13
N THR A 650 4.81 9.22 19.20
CA THR A 650 4.69 8.33 20.38
C THR A 650 4.05 7.00 19.98
N ARG A 651 2.95 7.03 19.21
CA ARG A 651 2.31 5.82 18.68
C ARG A 651 3.20 5.04 17.72
N VAL A 652 3.93 5.74 16.85
CA VAL A 652 4.93 5.10 15.97
C VAL A 652 6.03 4.42 16.79
N LEU A 653 6.59 5.08 17.81
CA LEU A 653 7.63 4.50 18.65
C LEU A 653 7.12 3.33 19.47
N LEU A 654 5.85 3.35 19.92
CA LEU A 654 5.21 2.20 20.57
C LEU A 654 5.12 1.00 19.61
N GLU A 655 4.70 1.21 18.38
CA GLU A 655 4.65 0.14 17.37
C GLU A 655 6.04 -0.37 17.01
N MET A 656 7.03 0.52 16.86
CA MET A 656 8.42 0.15 16.67
C MET A 656 8.95 -0.70 17.83
N TYR A 657 8.65 -0.31 19.08
CA TYR A 657 9.02 -1.07 20.26
C TYR A 657 8.36 -2.45 20.26
N ARG A 658 7.07 -2.52 19.90
CA ARG A 658 6.30 -3.77 19.86
C ARG A 658 6.87 -4.76 18.84
N VAL A 659 7.13 -4.32 17.61
CA VAL A 659 7.56 -5.21 16.51
C VAL A 659 9.05 -5.55 16.56
N LEU A 660 9.89 -4.72 17.18
CA LEU A 660 11.33 -4.96 17.28
C LEU A 660 11.62 -6.11 18.27
N ARG A 661 12.51 -7.02 17.89
CA ARG A 661 12.99 -8.08 18.78
C ARG A 661 13.76 -7.51 19.98
N PRO A 662 13.60 -8.08 21.19
CA PRO A 662 14.48 -7.73 22.31
C PRO A 662 15.95 -8.02 21.98
N GLY A 663 16.85 -7.16 22.44
CA GLY A 663 18.28 -7.18 22.10
C GLY A 663 18.62 -6.58 20.72
N ARG A 664 17.66 -5.93 20.05
CA ARG A 664 17.85 -5.29 18.74
C ARG A 664 17.62 -3.78 18.80
N ALA A 665 17.93 -3.09 17.71
CA ALA A 665 17.87 -1.64 17.63
C ALA A 665 16.96 -1.11 16.51
N ALA A 666 16.51 0.12 16.71
CA ALA A 666 15.88 0.95 15.71
C ALA A 666 16.71 2.23 15.53
N ILE A 667 16.97 2.61 14.28
CA ILE A 667 17.69 3.81 13.89
C ILE A 667 16.70 4.79 13.29
N VAL A 668 16.57 5.96 13.91
CA VAL A 668 15.64 7.00 13.49
C VAL A 668 16.43 8.26 13.12
N VAL A 669 16.34 8.67 11.86
CA VAL A 669 17.03 9.86 11.33
C VAL A 669 16.04 11.01 11.22
N VAL A 670 16.27 12.06 12.00
CA VAL A 670 15.36 13.22 12.10
C VAL A 670 16.11 14.53 12.10
N GLY A 671 15.51 15.55 11.53
CA GLY A 671 16.02 16.91 11.61
C GLY A 671 15.09 17.78 12.41
N SER A 672 15.67 18.67 13.21
CA SER A 672 14.89 19.64 13.97
C SER A 672 14.42 20.79 13.08
N SER A 673 13.17 21.21 13.29
CA SER A 673 12.58 22.36 12.61
C SER A 673 12.49 23.56 13.56
N THR A 674 12.48 24.77 13.01
CA THR A 674 12.24 25.99 13.79
C THR A 674 10.79 26.44 13.67
N MET A 675 10.06 26.50 14.79
CA MET A 675 8.69 26.99 14.86
C MET A 675 8.64 28.27 15.70
N ARG A 676 8.25 29.39 15.09
CA ARG A 676 8.18 30.71 15.76
C ARG A 676 9.49 31.11 16.44
N GLY A 677 10.62 30.80 15.80
CA GLY A 677 11.96 31.10 16.33
C GLY A 677 12.44 30.13 17.40
N ILE A 678 11.63 29.15 17.80
CA ILE A 678 11.98 28.11 18.76
C ILE A 678 12.40 26.85 18.00
N ASP A 679 13.55 26.30 18.36
CA ASP A 679 13.95 24.97 17.91
C ASP A 679 13.01 23.92 18.52
N THR A 680 12.51 23.02 17.69
CA THR A 680 11.65 21.92 18.13
C THR A 680 12.40 20.81 18.83
N GLU A 681 13.74 20.83 18.82
CA GLU A 681 14.62 19.83 19.47
C GLU A 681 14.13 18.41 19.20
N THR A 682 13.78 18.13 17.93
CA THR A 682 12.96 16.96 17.57
C THR A 682 13.66 15.66 17.97
N GLY A 683 14.98 15.54 17.72
CA GLY A 683 15.71 14.34 18.09
C GLY A 683 15.75 14.09 19.60
N VAL A 684 15.95 15.14 20.40
CA VAL A 684 15.95 15.05 21.87
C VAL A 684 14.58 14.68 22.41
N CYS A 685 13.51 15.29 21.88
CA CYS A 685 12.14 14.96 22.27
C CYS A 685 11.77 13.51 21.94
N LEU A 686 12.12 13.02 20.75
CA LEU A 686 11.88 11.62 20.38
C LEU A 686 12.69 10.64 21.23
N ALA A 687 13.94 10.98 21.59
CA ALA A 687 14.74 10.19 22.51
C ALA A 687 14.10 10.11 23.91
N ASP A 688 13.56 11.22 24.41
CA ASP A 688 12.84 11.27 25.70
C ASP A 688 11.55 10.42 25.65
N ILE A 689 10.77 10.51 24.58
CA ILE A 689 9.58 9.68 24.36
C ILE A 689 9.95 8.19 24.31
N GLY A 690 11.00 7.82 23.56
CA GLY A 690 11.43 6.43 23.47
C GLY A 690 11.89 5.86 24.81
N LYS A 691 12.58 6.65 25.64
CA LYS A 691 12.93 6.26 27.02
C LYS A 691 11.71 6.01 27.88
N ALA A 692 10.69 6.87 27.78
CA ALA A 692 9.43 6.70 28.51
C ALA A 692 8.68 5.41 28.10
N ILE A 693 8.81 4.99 26.82
CA ILE A 693 8.24 3.73 26.32
C ILE A 693 9.02 2.49 26.80
N GLY A 694 10.32 2.62 27.04
CA GLY A 694 11.19 1.54 27.51
C GLY A 694 12.36 1.21 26.60
N PHE A 695 12.66 2.03 25.60
CA PHE A 695 13.93 1.96 24.88
C PHE A 695 15.08 2.50 25.72
N GLU A 696 16.25 1.91 25.57
CA GLU A 696 17.51 2.58 25.90
C GLU A 696 17.95 3.44 24.71
N VAL A 697 18.51 4.61 24.99
CA VAL A 697 19.06 5.51 23.96
C VAL A 697 20.54 5.73 24.26
N PRO A 698 21.42 4.78 23.90
CA PRO A 698 22.83 4.83 24.28
C PRO A 698 23.57 5.99 23.60
N LYS A 699 23.14 6.41 22.42
CA LYS A 699 23.76 7.51 21.67
C LYS A 699 22.78 8.15 20.69
N ILE A 700 22.90 9.46 20.53
CA ILE A 700 22.39 10.23 19.39
C ILE A 700 23.62 10.67 18.61
N GLY A 701 23.73 10.21 17.36
CA GLY A 701 24.73 10.70 16.42
C GLY A 701 24.26 11.97 15.73
N THR A 702 25.19 12.75 15.20
CA THR A 702 24.88 13.99 14.47
C THR A 702 25.40 13.86 13.04
N ARG A 703 24.59 14.30 12.09
CA ARG A 703 24.88 14.28 10.66
C ARG A 703 24.79 15.70 10.09
N HIS A 704 25.82 16.18 9.42
CA HIS A 704 25.83 17.48 8.74
C HIS A 704 25.36 17.39 7.29
N LEU A 705 24.56 18.37 6.87
CA LEU A 705 23.96 18.42 5.53
C LEU A 705 24.76 19.33 4.60
N ASP A 706 25.13 18.81 3.43
CA ASP A 706 25.74 19.59 2.36
C ASP A 706 24.85 20.78 1.95
N ARG A 707 25.44 21.98 1.87
CA ARG A 707 24.70 23.23 1.57
C ARG A 707 23.83 23.14 0.31
N ASN A 708 24.27 22.39 -0.70
CA ASN A 708 23.63 22.24 -2.01
C ASN A 708 22.75 20.99 -2.13
N ARG A 709 22.73 20.11 -1.12
CA ARG A 709 21.88 18.89 -1.08
C ARG A 709 20.76 18.99 -0.04
N ARG A 710 20.54 20.20 0.50
CA ARG A 710 19.45 20.52 1.44
C ARG A 710 18.08 20.42 0.78
N MET A 711 17.06 20.26 1.64
CA MET A 711 15.64 20.30 1.30
C MET A 711 15.27 21.56 0.49
N MET A 712 15.86 22.71 0.83
CA MET A 712 15.88 23.91 0.00
C MET A 712 17.34 24.36 -0.17
N PRO A 713 17.87 24.42 -1.41
CA PRO A 713 19.23 24.91 -1.63
C PRO A 713 19.36 26.35 -1.12
N ALA A 714 20.41 26.65 -0.35
CA ALA A 714 20.75 28.04 -0.08
C ALA A 714 21.36 28.69 -1.32
N GLY A 715 21.27 30.02 -1.41
CA GLY A 715 22.04 30.78 -2.38
C GLY A 715 23.54 30.55 -2.20
N SER A 716 24.32 30.84 -3.25
CA SER A 716 25.79 30.75 -3.21
C SER A 716 26.42 31.71 -2.19
N GLU A 717 25.75 32.82 -1.89
CA GLU A 717 26.16 33.81 -0.90
C GLU A 717 25.58 33.48 0.48
N LEU A 718 26.41 33.62 1.53
CA LEU A 718 26.01 33.48 2.93
C LEU A 718 25.16 34.68 3.35
N ASP A 719 23.87 34.44 3.57
CA ASP A 719 22.92 35.41 4.14
C ASP A 719 22.43 34.86 5.49
N LEU A 720 22.99 35.38 6.57
CA LEU A 720 22.69 34.96 7.95
C LEU A 720 21.33 35.47 8.45
N GLU A 721 20.68 36.41 7.76
CA GLU A 721 19.35 36.92 8.11
C GLU A 721 18.22 36.17 7.37
N SER A 722 18.56 35.40 6.33
CA SER A 722 17.60 34.61 5.56
C SER A 722 17.02 33.45 6.38
N GLN A 723 15.70 33.50 6.61
CA GLN A 723 14.93 32.37 7.19
C GLN A 723 15.07 31.05 6.41
N ILE A 724 15.54 31.08 5.16
CA ILE A 724 15.79 29.90 4.33
C ILE A 724 17.18 29.34 4.62
N GLN A 725 18.18 30.21 4.76
CA GLN A 725 19.56 29.79 5.04
C GLN A 725 19.78 29.38 6.50
N GLN A 726 18.90 29.82 7.41
CA GLN A 726 18.88 29.42 8.82
C GLN A 726 18.29 28.02 9.06
N ARG A 727 17.74 27.34 8.04
CA ARG A 727 17.08 26.02 8.20
C ARG A 727 18.04 24.84 8.06
N MET A 728 17.84 23.83 8.92
CA MET A 728 18.45 22.49 8.99
C MET A 728 19.81 22.33 8.30
N HIS A 729 20.87 22.48 9.09
CA HIS A 729 22.23 22.12 8.70
C HIS A 729 22.67 20.76 9.26
N GLU A 730 21.90 20.22 10.20
CA GLU A 730 22.19 18.98 10.91
C GLU A 730 20.93 18.11 11.04
N GLU A 731 21.13 16.80 11.13
CA GLU A 731 20.14 15.78 11.48
C GLU A 731 20.66 14.94 12.63
N ASP A 732 19.78 14.59 13.54
CA ASP A 732 20.01 13.64 14.62
C ASP A 732 19.77 12.21 14.11
N VAL A 733 20.70 11.31 14.41
CA VAL A 733 20.59 9.87 14.16
C VAL A 733 20.46 9.18 15.52
N ILE A 734 19.23 8.86 15.90
CA ILE A 734 18.91 8.29 17.21
C ILE A 734 19.02 6.77 17.13
N GLY A 735 19.81 6.17 18.03
CA GLY A 735 19.80 4.73 18.26
C GLY A 735 18.87 4.37 19.41
N PHE A 736 17.73 3.75 19.12
CA PHE A 736 16.85 3.15 20.12
C PHE A 736 17.18 1.66 20.27
N PHE A 737 17.60 1.23 21.46
CA PHE A 737 17.89 -0.18 21.76
C PHE A 737 16.78 -0.75 22.63
N LYS A 738 16.22 -1.91 22.27
CA LYS A 738 15.20 -2.60 23.06
C LYS A 738 15.88 -3.63 23.96
N PRO A 739 15.92 -3.43 25.29
CA PRO A 739 16.56 -4.40 26.19
C PRO A 739 15.80 -5.74 26.24
N ARG A 740 16.51 -6.84 26.55
CA ARG A 740 15.86 -8.12 26.89
C ARG A 740 15.26 -8.03 28.29
N ALA A 741 14.06 -8.59 28.48
CA ALA A 741 13.43 -8.63 29.80
C ALA A 741 14.37 -9.31 30.82
N GLY A 742 14.71 -8.62 31.90
CA GLY A 742 15.59 -9.11 32.97
C GLY A 742 16.95 -8.41 33.12
N ILE A 743 17.29 -7.44 32.25
CA ILE A 743 18.45 -6.57 32.43
C ILE A 743 17.94 -5.24 33.00
N THR A 744 17.94 -5.13 34.34
CA THR A 744 17.89 -3.81 34.99
C THR A 744 19.23 -3.12 34.72
N PRO A 745 19.26 -1.85 34.27
CA PRO A 745 20.51 -1.11 34.17
C PRO A 745 21.12 -1.03 35.57
N SER A 746 22.35 -1.51 35.74
CA SER A 746 23.16 -1.14 36.89
C SER A 746 23.39 0.36 36.80
N VAL A 747 22.75 1.10 37.71
CA VAL A 747 22.87 2.55 37.91
C VAL A 747 24.33 2.97 38.02
#